data_AF-A0AA52EIV3-F1
#
_entry.id   AF-A0AA52EIV3-F1
#
_cell.length_a   1.000
_cell.length_b   1.000
_cell.length_c   1.000
_cell.angle_alpha   90.00
_cell.angle_beta   90.00
_cell.angle_gamma   90.00
#
_symmetry.space_group_name_H-M   'P 1'
#
loop_
_entity.id
_entity.type
_entity.pdbx_description
1 polymer ?
#
loop_
_entity_poly.entity_id
_entity_poly.type
_entity_poly.pdbx_seq_one_letter_code
_entity_poly.pdbx_strand_id
1 'polypeptide(L)'
;MTSIDYYVFYHNEEKKEEALYGQSCPEIDFINLNELPLPKEFKIRGLDTIVNKAIFSEYLGLLSIEPQADFIFCATYSIPIKFSAKWRQESDTKIFLPAVRFEDITSLDIDPACIYSVEVGNITLIESEEMLDIINQFSMSEKIPRGPFKGTFIVPKAIFFELQNWLKEVTLYLLKTYPLESLKSQSSKFDESSIANRSNQQKEIDALRHKYGFLLERAVAYFLGAYSENNSIPIKLLGEEIIKQKGKMDLLTKIDRFAINNTIALSFGDSNYADVSEKWIQTVINSGVKNYIFIALDAELYESFIHKGYNVALHPFSGGLGDLWVFRLETIQIILEAGFNTLHSDADAFWVKNPMSLIDDLEFDIIASQGTIFPRDVLADWGHVICCGFLYFKASLKTLCFFQDLLPLSRKVKDDQIAVNRLLREMSTSWDRQNNSNYSLSIKDTIFDCYHNPLKGETKCGLKVKLIPHKQVQRLYEERREEAYVYHLLSEKNEQSKIEVFEQIENQLQSSPNKQINYDSNVIWLASFPRSGNTLMRTIFKHNFGLDNYSLYNDRLDIGKYESLREFVGHKDGEWECINEEYYQYPKYPEAMENLPSSHPTIIKTHSQFGPFYTHAKVIYVVRDPRAAISSAVSYRKQFTHPHKSRDELLEEFLKRGDLQSGHWDDHYTSWIENSKNILIIKFEDILEEFDQVLARISEFIEISPKRMTLTDFNQYKKVNPHFFRKGKKNSWQETFTKDQISKINKKSEKVMKKLGYS
;
A
#
# COMPACT_ATOMS: atom_id res chain seq x y z
N MET A 1 40.01 19.88 -28.90
CA MET A 1 38.60 20.13 -29.21
C MET A 1 37.86 18.87 -28.83
N THR A 2 37.14 18.90 -27.71
CA THR A 2 36.20 17.84 -27.33
C THR A 2 35.16 17.69 -28.44
N SER A 3 34.86 16.47 -28.89
CA SER A 3 33.80 16.28 -29.89
C SER A 3 32.49 16.74 -29.25
N ILE A 4 31.77 17.60 -29.96
CA ILE A 4 30.41 17.96 -29.59
C ILE A 4 29.54 16.87 -30.17
N ASP A 5 28.85 16.12 -29.32
CA ASP A 5 27.94 15.07 -29.77
C ASP A 5 26.58 15.71 -30.09
N TYR A 6 26.15 15.62 -31.35
CA TYR A 6 24.87 16.15 -31.80
C TYR A 6 23.83 15.04 -31.87
N TYR A 7 22.70 15.19 -31.17
CA TYR A 7 21.62 14.22 -31.19
C TYR A 7 20.38 14.78 -31.88
N VAL A 8 19.84 14.04 -32.86
CA VAL A 8 18.61 14.39 -33.57
C VAL A 8 17.55 13.31 -33.36
N PHE A 9 16.47 13.67 -32.69
CA PHE A 9 15.36 12.76 -32.41
C PHE A 9 14.26 12.87 -33.49
N TYR A 10 13.72 11.74 -33.95
CA TYR A 10 12.71 11.71 -35.02
C TYR A 10 11.72 10.54 -34.89
N HIS A 11 10.56 10.64 -35.56
CA HIS A 11 9.49 9.62 -35.53
C HIS A 11 9.26 8.87 -36.85
N ASN A 12 9.82 9.35 -37.96
CA ASN A 12 9.46 8.85 -39.28
C ASN A 12 10.74 8.77 -40.13
N GLU A 13 11.09 7.54 -40.53
CA GLU A 13 12.26 7.24 -41.37
C GLU A 13 12.19 7.92 -42.73
N GLU A 14 11.04 7.88 -43.41
CA GLU A 14 10.81 8.54 -44.70
C GLU A 14 11.10 10.04 -44.59
N LYS A 15 10.60 10.70 -43.55
CA LYS A 15 10.89 12.13 -43.30
C LYS A 15 12.35 12.41 -42.96
N LYS A 16 13.05 11.47 -42.31
CA LYS A 16 14.49 11.58 -42.08
C LYS A 16 15.27 11.45 -43.39
N GLU A 17 14.91 10.50 -44.23
CA GLU A 17 15.55 10.29 -45.54
C GLU A 17 15.29 11.48 -46.49
N GLU A 18 14.04 11.95 -46.57
CA GLU A 18 13.66 13.16 -47.31
C GLU A 18 14.47 14.37 -46.87
N ALA A 19 14.68 14.50 -45.56
CA ALA A 19 15.45 15.58 -44.96
C ALA A 19 16.95 15.51 -45.28
N LEU A 20 17.54 14.33 -45.17
CA LEU A 20 18.96 14.11 -45.47
C LEU A 20 19.26 14.27 -46.96
N TYR A 21 18.27 14.05 -47.83
CA TYR A 21 18.40 14.19 -49.28
C TYR A 21 19.63 13.46 -49.86
N GLY A 22 19.88 12.25 -49.35
CA GLY A 22 21.03 11.42 -49.76
C GLY A 22 22.40 11.90 -49.24
N GLN A 23 22.45 12.90 -48.35
CA GLN A 23 23.67 13.33 -47.68
C GLN A 23 23.91 12.55 -46.37
N SER A 24 25.18 12.34 -46.03
CA SER A 24 25.60 11.75 -44.75
C SER A 24 26.07 12.85 -43.80
N CYS A 25 25.61 12.82 -42.55
CA CYS A 25 26.05 13.71 -41.48
C CYS A 25 26.63 12.87 -40.34
N PRO A 26 27.88 12.40 -40.45
CA PRO A 26 28.48 11.47 -39.49
C PRO A 26 28.73 12.07 -38.11
N GLU A 27 28.60 13.39 -37.97
CA GLU A 27 28.74 14.14 -36.72
C GLU A 27 27.44 14.15 -35.90
N ILE A 28 26.35 13.54 -36.40
CA ILE A 28 25.03 13.56 -35.79
C ILE A 28 24.51 12.14 -35.56
N ASP A 29 24.13 11.87 -34.32
CA ASP A 29 23.42 10.67 -33.93
C ASP A 29 21.90 10.86 -34.10
N PHE A 30 21.33 10.18 -35.10
CA PHE A 30 19.90 10.17 -35.35
C PHE A 30 19.22 9.08 -34.52
N ILE A 31 18.34 9.47 -33.58
CA ILE A 31 17.64 8.56 -32.67
C ILE A 31 16.17 8.44 -33.06
N ASN A 32 15.74 7.23 -33.45
CA ASN A 32 14.34 6.93 -33.74
C ASN A 32 13.57 6.81 -32.42
N LEU A 33 12.69 7.78 -32.14
CA LEU A 33 11.91 7.87 -30.91
C LEU A 33 10.92 6.70 -30.75
N ASN A 34 10.52 6.04 -31.83
CA ASN A 34 9.65 4.86 -31.74
C ASN A 34 10.41 3.61 -31.26
N GLU A 35 11.74 3.61 -31.36
CA GLU A 35 12.60 2.48 -30.99
C GLU A 35 13.08 2.57 -29.55
N LEU A 36 13.00 3.74 -28.92
CA LEU A 36 13.38 3.92 -27.52
C LEU A 36 12.54 3.04 -26.58
N PRO A 37 13.15 2.52 -25.49
CA PRO A 37 12.44 1.78 -24.46
C PRO A 37 11.57 2.74 -23.65
N LEU A 38 10.29 2.40 -23.47
CA LEU A 38 9.38 3.14 -22.58
C LEU A 38 9.60 2.67 -21.13
N PRO A 39 10.03 3.53 -20.20
CA PRO A 39 10.16 3.15 -18.80
C PRO A 39 8.80 2.73 -18.20
N LYS A 40 8.81 1.78 -17.27
CA LYS A 40 7.59 1.14 -16.76
C LYS A 40 6.65 2.13 -16.08
N GLU A 41 7.21 3.12 -15.39
CA GLU A 41 6.49 4.19 -14.70
C GLU A 41 5.68 5.09 -15.65
N PHE A 42 6.04 5.11 -16.92
CA PHE A 42 5.39 5.89 -17.97
C PHE A 42 4.42 5.04 -18.81
N LYS A 43 4.26 3.75 -18.52
CA LYS A 43 3.34 2.92 -19.29
C LYS A 43 1.89 3.08 -18.83
N ILE A 44 1.05 3.65 -19.67
CA ILE A 44 -0.40 3.75 -19.44
C ILE A 44 -1.04 2.39 -19.69
N ARG A 45 -1.67 1.83 -18.64
CA ARG A 45 -2.31 0.51 -18.69
C ARG A 45 -3.54 0.56 -19.60
N GLY A 46 -3.66 -0.44 -20.49
CA GLY A 46 -4.80 -0.54 -21.41
C GLY A 46 -4.59 0.11 -22.78
N LEU A 47 -3.52 0.89 -22.96
CA LEU A 47 -3.13 1.40 -24.28
C LEU A 47 -2.14 0.45 -24.97
N ASP A 48 -2.26 0.38 -26.30
CA ASP A 48 -1.29 -0.31 -27.15
C ASP A 48 0.12 0.28 -26.96
N THR A 49 1.16 -0.55 -27.16
CA THR A 49 2.55 -0.15 -26.95
C THR A 49 2.98 0.96 -27.91
N ILE A 50 2.46 1.00 -29.13
CA ILE A 50 2.75 2.05 -30.10
C ILE A 50 2.14 3.38 -29.64
N VAL A 51 0.91 3.36 -29.11
CA VAL A 51 0.23 4.55 -28.56
C VAL A 51 0.94 5.05 -27.31
N ASN A 52 1.34 4.12 -26.42
CA ASN A 52 2.15 4.39 -25.24
C ASN A 52 3.54 4.91 -25.57
N LYS A 53 4.14 4.55 -26.70
CA LYS A 53 5.40 5.17 -27.12
C LYS A 53 5.12 6.55 -27.71
N ALA A 54 4.07 6.66 -28.51
CA ALA A 54 3.70 7.87 -29.23
C ALA A 54 3.35 9.06 -28.32
N ILE A 55 2.61 8.86 -27.22
CA ILE A 55 2.25 9.96 -26.28
C ILE A 55 3.50 10.56 -25.63
N PHE A 56 4.53 9.75 -25.45
CA PHE A 56 5.71 10.10 -24.67
C PHE A 56 6.83 10.63 -25.57
N SER A 57 6.68 10.49 -26.88
CA SER A 57 7.80 10.60 -27.81
C SER A 57 8.28 12.03 -28.04
N GLU A 58 7.58 13.07 -27.59
CA GLU A 58 7.97 14.48 -27.81
C GLU A 58 9.16 14.94 -26.93
N TYR A 59 9.16 14.64 -25.63
CA TYR A 59 10.22 15.06 -24.69
C TYR A 59 10.99 13.89 -24.07
N LEU A 60 10.71 12.64 -24.46
CA LEU A 60 11.50 11.47 -24.06
C LEU A 60 12.97 11.57 -24.47
N GLY A 61 13.26 12.25 -25.59
CA GLY A 61 14.62 12.54 -26.01
C GLY A 61 15.39 13.28 -24.91
N LEU A 62 14.77 14.28 -24.27
CA LEU A 62 15.39 14.99 -23.14
C LEU A 62 15.76 14.05 -22.02
N LEU A 63 14.86 13.15 -21.59
CA LEU A 63 15.14 12.22 -20.48
C LEU A 63 16.26 11.22 -20.77
N SER A 64 16.65 11.06 -22.04
CA SER A 64 17.71 10.14 -22.48
C SER A 64 19.04 10.82 -22.80
N ILE A 65 19.10 12.16 -22.81
CA ILE A 65 20.35 12.88 -23.08
C ILE A 65 21.24 12.82 -21.84
N GLU A 66 22.41 12.20 -21.98
CA GLU A 66 23.47 12.25 -20.98
C GLU A 66 24.58 13.20 -21.48
N PRO A 67 24.47 14.50 -21.19
CA PRO A 67 25.32 15.51 -21.80
C PRO A 67 26.79 15.32 -21.43
N GLN A 68 27.68 15.27 -22.43
CA GLN A 68 29.14 15.26 -22.19
C GLN A 68 29.76 16.66 -22.24
N ALA A 69 29.08 17.63 -22.86
CA ALA A 69 29.48 19.04 -22.94
C ALA A 69 28.96 19.87 -21.74
N ASP A 70 29.64 20.98 -21.42
CA ASP A 70 29.30 21.86 -20.29
C ASP A 70 28.00 22.69 -20.49
N PHE A 71 27.53 22.80 -21.72
CA PHE A 71 26.26 23.43 -22.08
C PHE A 71 25.50 22.57 -23.09
N ILE A 72 24.18 22.72 -23.12
CA ILE A 72 23.25 21.92 -23.91
C ILE A 72 22.32 22.80 -24.70
N PHE A 73 22.40 22.65 -26.03
CA PHE A 73 21.46 23.18 -27.00
C PHE A 73 20.43 22.09 -27.31
N CYS A 74 19.15 22.40 -27.15
CA CYS A 74 18.07 21.51 -27.55
C CYS A 74 17.06 22.22 -28.44
N ALA A 75 16.60 21.52 -29.47
CA ALA A 75 15.56 21.98 -30.37
C ALA A 75 14.40 20.99 -30.41
N THR A 76 13.18 21.51 -30.45
CA THR A 76 11.95 20.72 -30.54
C THR A 76 11.28 20.89 -31.91
N TYR A 77 10.43 19.91 -32.28
CA TYR A 77 9.67 19.80 -33.53
C TYR A 77 10.46 19.65 -34.84
N SER A 78 10.13 18.56 -35.57
CA SER A 78 10.40 18.32 -37.01
C SER A 78 11.83 18.65 -37.46
N ILE A 79 12.81 18.22 -36.66
CA ILE A 79 14.22 18.50 -36.90
C ILE A 79 14.68 18.11 -38.31
N PRO A 80 14.39 16.91 -38.84
CA PRO A 80 14.93 16.54 -40.14
C PRO A 80 14.55 17.56 -41.24
N ILE A 81 13.29 18.00 -41.25
CA ILE A 81 12.77 18.95 -42.25
C ILE A 81 13.48 20.32 -42.14
N LYS A 82 13.85 20.77 -40.92
CA LYS A 82 14.58 22.03 -40.68
C LYS A 82 16.02 22.02 -41.23
N PHE A 83 16.61 20.86 -41.47
CA PHE A 83 17.96 20.70 -42.01
C PHE A 83 18.00 20.39 -43.52
N SER A 84 16.85 20.33 -44.20
CA SER A 84 16.76 19.97 -45.63
C SER A 84 17.20 21.10 -46.57
N ALA A 85 18.25 20.84 -47.37
CA ALA A 85 18.75 21.77 -48.39
C ALA A 85 17.76 22.00 -49.54
N LYS A 86 16.92 21.00 -49.86
CA LYS A 86 15.88 21.08 -50.90
C LYS A 86 14.69 21.91 -50.42
N TRP A 87 14.22 21.69 -49.19
CA TRP A 87 13.12 22.47 -48.60
C TRP A 87 13.46 23.97 -48.61
N ARG A 88 14.71 24.33 -48.29
CA ARG A 88 15.25 25.70 -48.37
C ARG A 88 15.08 26.36 -49.75
N GLN A 89 15.17 25.59 -50.84
CA GLN A 89 15.03 26.12 -52.20
C GLN A 89 13.56 26.31 -52.60
N GLU A 90 12.64 25.57 -51.97
CA GLU A 90 11.22 25.46 -52.36
C GLU A 90 10.26 26.18 -51.40
N SER A 91 10.69 26.54 -50.19
CA SER A 91 9.84 27.11 -49.15
C SER A 91 9.83 28.65 -49.13
N ASP A 92 8.72 29.24 -49.59
CA ASP A 92 8.38 30.65 -49.37
C ASP A 92 7.17 30.75 -48.43
N THR A 93 7.30 30.41 -47.14
CA THR A 93 6.12 30.42 -46.24
C THR A 93 6.39 30.84 -44.79
N LYS A 94 5.65 31.88 -44.38
CA LYS A 94 5.53 32.51 -43.04
C LYS A 94 5.03 31.58 -41.91
N ILE A 95 4.90 30.28 -42.13
CA ILE A 95 4.18 29.35 -41.23
C ILE A 95 5.14 28.34 -40.58
N PHE A 96 6.32 28.10 -41.15
CA PHE A 96 7.32 27.17 -40.62
C PHE A 96 8.66 27.87 -40.32
N LEU A 97 9.44 27.28 -39.41
CA LEU A 97 10.69 27.88 -38.91
C LEU A 97 11.81 27.89 -39.96
N PRO A 98 12.70 28.89 -39.94
CA PRO A 98 13.83 28.95 -40.85
C PRO A 98 14.74 27.73 -40.67
N ALA A 99 15.36 27.31 -41.77
CA ALA A 99 16.33 26.22 -41.75
C ALA A 99 17.53 26.58 -40.86
N VAL A 100 18.01 25.63 -40.06
CA VAL A 100 19.15 25.79 -39.15
C VAL A 100 20.33 25.02 -39.73
N ARG A 101 21.53 25.60 -39.88
CA ARG A 101 22.76 24.83 -40.13
C ARG A 101 23.49 24.56 -38.82
N PHE A 102 24.23 23.45 -38.76
CA PHE A 102 25.13 23.20 -37.62
C PHE A 102 26.21 24.28 -37.51
N GLU A 103 26.72 24.75 -38.64
CA GLU A 103 27.60 25.92 -38.74
C GLU A 103 26.99 27.15 -38.07
N ASP A 104 25.68 27.38 -38.25
CA ASP A 104 24.97 28.51 -37.63
C ASP A 104 25.03 28.38 -36.11
N ILE A 105 24.76 27.19 -35.56
CA ILE A 105 24.83 26.90 -34.11
C ILE A 105 26.24 27.10 -33.56
N THR A 106 27.26 26.55 -34.24
CA THR A 106 28.67 26.66 -33.81
C THR A 106 29.23 28.08 -33.94
N SER A 107 28.57 28.94 -34.73
CA SER A 107 28.93 30.35 -34.90
C SER A 107 28.16 31.31 -33.99
N LEU A 108 27.17 30.80 -33.22
CA LEU A 108 26.42 31.64 -32.29
C LEU A 108 27.32 32.11 -31.14
N ASP A 109 27.34 33.42 -30.91
CA ASP A 109 27.99 34.03 -29.75
C ASP A 109 27.08 33.84 -28.52
N ILE A 110 27.17 32.66 -27.92
CA ILE A 110 26.37 32.24 -26.76
C ILE A 110 27.25 32.37 -25.52
N ASP A 111 26.76 33.08 -24.51
CA ASP A 111 27.37 33.06 -23.19
C ASP A 111 27.05 31.71 -22.51
N PRO A 112 28.04 30.85 -22.23
CA PRO A 112 27.81 29.54 -21.59
C PRO A 112 27.23 29.65 -20.18
N ALA A 113 27.33 30.82 -19.55
CA ALA A 113 26.72 31.09 -18.24
C ALA A 113 25.25 31.53 -18.33
N CYS A 114 24.76 31.88 -19.52
CA CYS A 114 23.40 32.35 -19.72
C CYS A 114 22.42 31.22 -20.06
N ILE A 115 21.16 31.42 -19.64
CA ILE A 115 20.02 30.57 -19.99
C ILE A 115 19.28 31.24 -21.14
N TYR A 116 18.99 30.48 -22.19
CA TYR A 116 18.18 30.92 -23.32
C TYR A 116 16.89 30.09 -23.36
N SER A 117 15.73 30.74 -23.30
CA SER A 117 14.43 30.07 -23.16
C SER A 117 13.77 29.74 -24.50
N VAL A 118 12.77 28.84 -24.47
CA VAL A 118 11.96 28.47 -25.63
C VAL A 118 11.06 29.62 -26.06
N GLU A 119 11.05 29.97 -27.36
CA GLU A 119 10.03 30.87 -27.90
C GLU A 119 8.68 30.15 -28.03
N VAL A 120 7.72 30.52 -27.17
CA VAL A 120 6.36 30.00 -27.15
C VAL A 120 5.46 30.86 -28.05
N GLY A 121 4.73 30.24 -28.99
CA GLY A 121 3.76 30.95 -29.84
C GLY A 121 2.47 31.34 -29.10
N ASN A 122 1.77 32.38 -29.60
CA ASN A 122 0.39 32.68 -29.17
C ASN A 122 -0.56 31.58 -29.62
N ILE A 123 -1.39 31.08 -28.71
CA ILE A 123 -2.34 29.99 -28.99
C ILE A 123 -3.74 30.58 -29.15
N THR A 124 -4.40 30.20 -30.23
CA THR A 124 -5.85 30.40 -30.45
C THR A 124 -6.64 29.08 -30.56
N LEU A 125 -5.99 27.94 -30.26
CA LEU A 125 -6.47 26.59 -30.60
C LEU A 125 -6.89 25.71 -29.42
N ILE A 126 -6.91 26.21 -28.17
CA ILE A 126 -7.28 25.41 -27.00
C ILE A 126 -8.62 25.91 -26.46
N GLU A 127 -9.67 25.10 -26.62
CA GLU A 127 -11.05 25.46 -26.27
C GLU A 127 -11.49 24.98 -24.87
N SER A 128 -10.70 24.16 -24.16
CA SER A 128 -11.06 23.68 -22.80
C SER A 128 -10.55 24.60 -21.68
N GLU A 129 -11.44 25.07 -20.82
CA GLU A 129 -11.11 25.83 -19.60
C GLU A 129 -10.10 25.10 -18.69
N GLU A 130 -10.22 23.78 -18.54
CA GLU A 130 -9.36 22.95 -17.68
C GLU A 130 -7.88 22.96 -18.12
N MET A 131 -7.61 22.92 -19.42
CA MET A 131 -6.24 22.99 -19.94
C MET A 131 -5.70 24.43 -19.95
N LEU A 132 -6.56 25.43 -20.11
CA LEU A 132 -6.18 26.84 -20.01
C LEU A 132 -5.66 27.15 -18.60
N ASP A 133 -6.26 26.60 -17.55
CA ASP A 133 -5.79 26.77 -16.18
C ASP A 133 -4.38 26.19 -15.95
N ILE A 134 -4.11 24.98 -16.44
CA ILE A 134 -2.77 24.38 -16.38
C ILE A 134 -1.76 25.23 -17.15
N ILE A 135 -2.15 25.66 -18.36
CA ILE A 135 -1.32 26.48 -19.24
C ILE A 135 -0.99 27.84 -18.60
N ASN A 136 -1.92 28.39 -17.82
CA ASN A 136 -1.74 29.63 -17.05
C ASN A 136 -0.79 29.42 -15.86
N GLN A 137 -0.79 28.24 -15.24
CA GLN A 137 0.18 27.89 -14.18
C GLN A 137 1.64 27.88 -14.70
N PHE A 138 1.84 27.57 -15.99
CA PHE A 138 3.15 27.58 -16.66
C PHE A 138 3.45 28.87 -17.44
N SER A 139 2.93 30.03 -17.00
CA SER A 139 3.20 31.31 -17.67
C SER A 139 4.65 31.77 -17.48
N MET A 140 5.28 32.26 -18.57
CA MET A 140 6.68 32.68 -18.57
C MET A 140 6.89 34.08 -17.98
N SER A 141 8.09 34.31 -17.44
CA SER A 141 8.67 35.65 -17.28
C SER A 141 9.22 36.16 -18.62
N GLU A 142 8.94 37.42 -18.97
CA GLU A 142 9.43 38.07 -20.20
C GLU A 142 10.94 38.42 -20.16
N LYS A 143 11.64 38.14 -19.06
CA LYS A 143 13.00 38.67 -18.79
C LYS A 143 14.16 37.84 -19.33
N ILE A 144 13.92 36.64 -19.89
CA ILE A 144 14.99 35.75 -20.38
C ILE A 144 15.18 35.93 -21.89
N PRO A 145 16.42 36.01 -22.39
CA PRO A 145 16.67 35.98 -23.84
C PRO A 145 16.10 34.70 -24.47
N ARG A 146 15.48 34.85 -25.64
CA ARG A 146 14.97 33.72 -26.39
C ARG A 146 16.12 32.93 -26.99
N GLY A 147 15.93 31.63 -27.12
CA GLY A 147 16.78 30.77 -27.92
C GLY A 147 16.89 31.29 -29.36
N PRO A 148 17.98 30.95 -30.06
CA PRO A 148 18.26 31.43 -31.41
C PRO A 148 17.18 31.03 -32.43
N PHE A 149 16.39 29.99 -32.13
CA PHE A 149 15.28 29.54 -32.96
C PHE A 149 14.04 29.23 -32.12
N LYS A 150 12.86 29.24 -32.73
CA LYS A 150 11.62 28.87 -32.03
C LYS A 150 11.61 27.40 -31.62
N GLY A 151 11.07 27.12 -30.44
CA GLY A 151 11.09 25.76 -29.90
C GLY A 151 12.48 25.32 -29.40
N THR A 152 13.45 26.23 -29.26
CA THR A 152 14.83 25.89 -28.85
C THR A 152 15.22 26.58 -27.55
N PHE A 153 16.03 25.89 -26.74
CA PHE A 153 16.59 26.43 -25.51
C PHE A 153 18.06 26.06 -25.38
N ILE A 154 18.80 26.84 -24.60
CA ILE A 154 20.21 26.62 -24.29
C ILE A 154 20.42 26.77 -22.80
N VAL A 155 21.02 25.77 -22.17
CA VAL A 155 21.27 25.74 -20.73
C VAL A 155 22.62 25.13 -20.38
N PRO A 156 23.27 25.54 -19.28
CA PRO A 156 24.34 24.79 -18.65
C PRO A 156 23.95 23.33 -18.36
N LYS A 157 24.91 22.41 -18.47
CA LYS A 157 24.73 20.97 -18.22
C LYS A 157 24.09 20.66 -16.87
N ALA A 158 24.49 21.36 -15.81
CA ALA A 158 23.91 21.16 -14.48
C ALA A 158 22.41 21.46 -14.45
N ILE A 159 22.01 22.57 -15.07
CA ILE A 159 20.61 23.02 -15.17
C ILE A 159 19.81 22.04 -16.04
N PHE A 160 20.43 21.48 -17.08
CA PHE A 160 19.80 20.46 -17.91
C PHE A 160 19.41 19.20 -17.11
N PHE A 161 20.26 18.72 -16.21
CA PHE A 161 19.91 17.58 -15.34
C PHE A 161 18.74 17.89 -14.40
N GLU A 162 18.70 19.10 -13.85
CA GLU A 162 17.57 19.55 -13.02
C GLU A 162 16.28 19.62 -13.83
N LEU A 163 16.35 20.13 -15.06
CA LEU A 163 15.24 20.16 -16.00
C LEU A 163 14.75 18.74 -16.32
N GLN A 164 15.64 17.79 -16.61
CA GLN A 164 15.26 16.39 -16.90
C GLN A 164 14.51 15.76 -15.74
N ASN A 165 15.04 15.90 -14.51
CA ASN A 165 14.40 15.34 -13.31
C ASN A 165 13.04 15.99 -13.05
N TRP A 166 12.94 17.31 -13.19
CA TRP A 166 11.69 18.03 -12.99
C TRP A 166 10.64 17.67 -14.06
N LEU A 167 11.05 17.62 -15.33
CA LEU A 167 10.16 17.30 -16.45
C LEU A 167 9.65 15.86 -16.37
N LYS A 168 10.45 14.93 -15.82
CA LYS A 168 10.02 13.56 -15.50
C LYS A 168 8.77 13.56 -14.62
N GLU A 169 8.81 14.31 -13.52
CA GLU A 169 7.73 14.37 -12.53
C GLU A 169 6.49 15.10 -13.06
N VAL A 170 6.67 16.21 -13.79
CA VAL A 170 5.58 16.93 -14.46
C VAL A 170 4.86 16.02 -15.46
N THR A 171 5.62 15.23 -16.23
CA THR A 171 5.05 14.28 -17.19
C THR A 171 4.21 13.21 -16.48
N LEU A 172 4.70 12.63 -15.38
CA LEU A 172 3.94 11.65 -14.59
C LEU A 172 2.66 12.24 -14.00
N TYR A 173 2.68 13.51 -13.57
CA TYR A 173 1.50 14.21 -13.07
C TYR A 173 0.44 14.38 -14.16
N LEU A 174 0.80 14.93 -15.32
CA LEU A 174 -0.14 15.17 -16.41
C LEU A 174 -0.86 13.90 -16.87
N LEU A 175 -0.17 12.76 -16.83
CA LEU A 175 -0.72 11.45 -17.20
C LEU A 175 -1.68 10.86 -16.16
N LYS A 176 -1.46 11.16 -14.88
CA LYS A 176 -2.33 10.70 -13.78
C LYS A 176 -3.58 11.57 -13.66
N THR A 177 -3.42 12.88 -13.81
CA THR A 177 -4.49 13.85 -13.59
C THR A 177 -5.48 13.90 -14.75
N TYR A 178 -5.03 13.64 -15.98
CA TYR A 178 -5.86 13.75 -17.18
C TYR A 178 -5.87 12.43 -17.98
N PRO A 179 -6.87 11.56 -17.75
CA PRO A 179 -7.07 10.34 -18.55
C PRO A 179 -7.23 10.66 -20.04
N LEU A 180 -6.84 9.72 -20.92
CA LEU A 180 -6.94 9.95 -22.37
C LEU A 180 -8.35 10.30 -22.86
N GLU A 181 -9.37 9.80 -22.18
CA GLU A 181 -10.78 9.99 -22.56
C GLU A 181 -11.20 11.47 -22.51
N SER A 182 -10.68 12.24 -21.54
CA SER A 182 -10.90 13.69 -21.45
C SER A 182 -10.26 14.46 -22.60
N LEU A 183 -9.17 13.93 -23.17
CA LEU A 183 -8.44 14.56 -24.27
C LEU A 183 -8.98 14.17 -25.66
N LYS A 184 -9.70 13.05 -25.76
CA LYS A 184 -10.33 12.53 -27.00
C LYS A 184 -11.63 13.23 -27.38
N SER A 185 -12.37 13.78 -26.42
CA SER A 185 -13.72 14.35 -26.62
C SER A 185 -13.75 15.68 -27.37
N GLN A 186 -12.59 16.25 -27.69
CA GLN A 186 -12.48 17.56 -28.33
C GLN A 186 -11.55 17.48 -29.55
N SER A 187 -12.11 17.06 -30.68
CA SER A 187 -11.55 17.23 -32.01
C SER A 187 -12.13 18.51 -32.64
N SER A 188 -11.49 19.66 -32.45
CA SER A 188 -11.78 20.84 -33.26
C SER A 188 -10.56 21.22 -34.11
N LYS A 189 -10.81 21.25 -35.43
CA LYS A 189 -9.99 21.86 -36.49
C LYS A 189 -8.51 21.48 -36.56
N PHE A 190 -8.22 20.22 -36.88
CA PHE A 190 -7.00 19.93 -37.64
C PHE A 190 -7.34 20.03 -39.13
N ASP A 191 -6.54 20.77 -39.89
CA ASP A 191 -6.71 20.94 -41.34
C ASP A 191 -6.55 19.59 -42.06
N GLU A 192 -7.69 18.95 -42.34
CA GLU A 192 -7.80 17.60 -42.91
C GLU A 192 -7.10 17.46 -44.27
N SER A 193 -6.80 18.57 -44.94
CA SER A 193 -6.13 18.61 -46.25
C SER A 193 -4.69 18.10 -46.23
N SER A 194 -3.99 18.17 -45.08
CA SER A 194 -2.57 17.79 -44.96
C SER A 194 -2.33 16.32 -44.56
N ILE A 195 -3.39 15.56 -44.22
CA ILE A 195 -3.30 14.22 -43.62
C ILE A 195 -4.23 13.21 -44.33
N ALA A 196 -4.55 13.45 -45.60
CA ALA A 196 -5.52 12.67 -46.37
C ALA A 196 -5.19 11.15 -46.48
N ASN A 197 -3.91 10.77 -46.36
CA ASN A 197 -3.44 9.39 -46.55
C ASN A 197 -3.16 8.59 -45.25
N ARG A 198 -3.49 9.09 -44.05
CA ARG A 198 -3.23 8.36 -42.79
C ARG A 198 -4.47 7.66 -42.24
N SER A 199 -4.28 6.52 -41.59
CA SER A 199 -5.35 5.80 -40.87
C SER A 199 -5.95 6.67 -39.75
N ASN A 200 -7.23 6.46 -39.42
CA ASN A 200 -7.91 7.20 -38.34
C ASN A 200 -7.19 7.08 -36.99
N GLN A 201 -6.61 5.92 -36.71
CA GLN A 201 -5.81 5.69 -35.50
C GLN A 201 -4.55 6.56 -35.47
N GLN A 202 -3.88 6.76 -36.60
CA GLN A 202 -2.69 7.61 -36.67
C GLN A 202 -3.04 9.10 -36.47
N LYS A 203 -4.19 9.55 -37.00
CA LYS A 203 -4.68 10.92 -36.79
C LYS A 203 -4.97 11.22 -35.31
N GLU A 204 -5.57 10.27 -34.60
CA GLU A 204 -5.84 10.40 -33.15
C GLU A 204 -4.55 10.44 -32.33
N ILE A 205 -3.58 9.59 -32.67
CA ILE A 205 -2.25 9.58 -32.05
C ILE A 205 -1.53 10.92 -32.26
N ASP A 206 -1.55 11.46 -33.48
CA ASP A 206 -0.87 12.72 -33.81
C ASP A 206 -1.52 13.92 -33.11
N ALA A 207 -2.85 13.91 -32.93
CA ALA A 207 -3.55 14.94 -32.16
C ALA A 207 -3.20 14.91 -30.67
N LEU A 208 -3.12 13.71 -30.06
CA LEU A 208 -2.73 13.55 -28.65
C LEU A 208 -1.28 13.96 -28.41
N ARG A 209 -0.37 13.59 -29.32
CA ARG A 209 1.03 14.04 -29.33
C ARG A 209 1.14 15.55 -29.26
N HIS A 210 0.41 16.24 -30.14
CA HIS A 210 0.45 17.69 -30.21
C HIS A 210 -0.05 18.36 -28.93
N LYS A 211 -1.09 17.81 -28.28
CA LYS A 211 -1.62 18.34 -27.01
C LYS A 211 -0.63 18.20 -25.85
N TYR A 212 -0.03 17.02 -25.67
CA TYR A 212 0.96 16.81 -24.60
C TYR A 212 2.30 17.51 -24.89
N GLY A 213 2.78 17.48 -26.14
CA GLY A 213 4.00 18.18 -26.55
C GLY A 213 3.92 19.68 -26.26
N PHE A 214 2.76 20.29 -26.49
CA PHE A 214 2.52 21.70 -26.20
C PHE A 214 2.61 22.03 -24.69
N LEU A 215 1.96 21.21 -23.84
CA LEU A 215 2.03 21.39 -22.38
C LEU A 215 3.46 21.27 -21.86
N LEU A 216 4.20 20.27 -22.34
CA LEU A 216 5.58 20.03 -21.93
C LEU A 216 6.50 21.16 -22.40
N GLU A 217 6.27 21.75 -23.58
CA GLU A 217 6.99 22.93 -24.05
C GLU A 217 6.80 24.13 -23.13
N ARG A 218 5.57 24.39 -22.67
CA ARG A 218 5.30 25.43 -21.68
C ARG A 218 5.91 25.13 -20.32
N ALA A 219 5.90 23.88 -19.88
CA ALA A 219 6.54 23.47 -18.65
C ALA A 219 8.05 23.76 -18.69
N VAL A 220 8.73 23.40 -19.78
CA VAL A 220 10.16 23.72 -19.98
C VAL A 220 10.39 25.23 -19.96
N ALA A 221 9.59 25.99 -20.71
CA ALA A 221 9.64 27.46 -20.71
C ALA A 221 9.47 28.08 -19.31
N TYR A 222 8.51 27.59 -18.52
CA TYR A 222 8.29 28.01 -17.13
C TYR A 222 9.49 27.68 -16.23
N PHE A 223 10.02 26.46 -16.32
CA PHE A 223 11.18 26.03 -15.55
C PHE A 223 12.38 26.96 -15.80
N LEU A 224 12.69 27.20 -17.08
CA LEU A 224 13.80 28.06 -17.48
C LEU A 224 13.56 29.51 -17.01
N GLY A 225 12.32 29.97 -17.17
CA GLY A 225 11.75 31.20 -16.58
C GLY A 225 12.15 31.39 -15.12
N ALA A 226 11.66 30.48 -14.28
CA ALA A 226 11.79 30.55 -12.85
C ALA A 226 13.24 30.38 -12.36
N TYR A 227 14.01 29.50 -13.02
CA TYR A 227 15.41 29.26 -12.69
C TYR A 227 16.27 30.51 -12.94
N SER A 228 16.09 31.17 -14.07
CA SER A 228 16.86 32.37 -14.42
C SER A 228 16.59 33.56 -13.50
N GLU A 229 15.39 33.65 -12.91
CA GLU A 229 15.05 34.76 -12.01
C GLU A 229 15.57 34.56 -10.58
N ASN A 230 15.59 33.33 -10.09
CA ASN A 230 15.83 33.03 -8.67
C ASN A 230 17.11 32.22 -8.41
N ASN A 231 17.92 31.92 -9.43
CA ASN A 231 19.10 31.01 -9.37
C ASN A 231 18.80 29.67 -8.68
N SER A 232 17.52 29.31 -8.63
CA SER A 232 16.94 28.18 -7.95
C SER A 232 15.50 28.08 -8.45
N ILE A 233 14.97 26.87 -8.54
CA ILE A 233 13.55 26.71 -8.80
C ILE A 233 12.84 27.08 -7.50
N PRO A 234 11.86 28.01 -7.49
CA PRO A 234 11.00 28.15 -6.35
C PRO A 234 10.18 26.86 -6.23
N ILE A 235 10.69 25.92 -5.42
CA ILE A 235 10.07 24.63 -5.01
C ILE A 235 8.69 24.85 -4.34
N LYS A 236 8.29 26.11 -4.10
CA LYS A 236 7.20 26.49 -3.20
C LYS A 236 5.77 26.29 -3.73
N LEU A 237 5.56 26.04 -5.02
CA LEU A 237 4.19 25.83 -5.55
C LEU A 237 3.99 24.49 -6.26
N LEU A 238 5.03 23.90 -6.85
CA LEU A 238 4.95 22.55 -7.41
C LEU A 238 5.59 21.50 -6.51
N GLY A 239 6.63 21.81 -5.74
CA GLY A 239 7.32 20.81 -4.91
C GLY A 239 6.53 20.41 -3.67
N GLU A 240 5.97 21.38 -2.94
CA GLU A 240 5.04 21.11 -1.84
C GLU A 240 3.78 20.41 -2.33
N GLU A 241 3.24 20.83 -3.48
CA GLU A 241 2.06 20.20 -4.07
C GLU A 241 2.38 18.80 -4.60
N ILE A 242 3.54 18.57 -5.24
CA ILE A 242 3.98 17.24 -5.70
C ILE A 242 4.29 16.33 -4.51
N ILE A 243 4.90 16.81 -3.43
CA ILE A 243 5.12 16.02 -2.21
C ILE A 243 3.79 15.70 -1.54
N LYS A 244 2.87 16.67 -1.44
CA LYS A 244 1.50 16.46 -0.94
C LYS A 244 0.73 15.50 -1.83
N GLN A 245 0.83 15.61 -3.15
CA GLN A 245 0.16 14.75 -4.12
C GLN A 245 0.79 13.36 -4.17
N LYS A 246 2.12 13.24 -3.98
CA LYS A 246 2.83 11.96 -3.85
C LYS A 246 2.45 11.27 -2.55
N GLY A 247 2.39 12.00 -1.44
CA GLY A 247 1.90 11.50 -0.16
C GLY A 247 0.42 11.14 -0.20
N LYS A 248 -0.41 11.97 -0.83
CA LYS A 248 -1.82 11.69 -1.11
C LYS A 248 -1.98 10.44 -1.99
N MET A 249 -1.16 10.29 -3.04
CA MET A 249 -1.23 9.13 -3.93
C MET A 249 -0.75 7.86 -3.23
N ASP A 250 0.31 7.91 -2.42
CA ASP A 250 0.75 6.77 -1.61
C ASP A 250 -0.34 6.40 -0.60
N LEU A 251 -0.89 7.39 0.12
CA LEU A 251 -2.01 7.22 1.05
C LEU A 251 -3.22 6.55 0.36
N LEU A 252 -3.70 7.09 -0.77
CA LEU A 252 -4.83 6.53 -1.51
C LEU A 252 -4.55 5.11 -2.02
N THR A 253 -3.35 4.87 -2.55
CA THR A 253 -2.94 3.51 -3.00
C THR A 253 -2.94 2.51 -1.84
N LYS A 254 -2.54 2.95 -0.64
CA LYS A 254 -2.50 2.11 0.55
C LYS A 254 -3.91 1.89 1.11
N ILE A 255 -4.78 2.90 1.08
CA ILE A 255 -6.17 2.79 1.50
C ILE A 255 -6.90 1.75 0.66
N ASP A 256 -6.80 1.85 -0.67
CA ASP A 256 -7.39 0.86 -1.59
C ASP A 256 -6.92 -0.58 -1.29
N ARG A 257 -5.68 -0.71 -0.81
CA ARG A 257 -5.08 -2.01 -0.48
C ARG A 257 -5.51 -2.56 0.88
N PHE A 258 -5.66 -1.71 1.88
CA PHE A 258 -5.79 -2.14 3.28
C PHE A 258 -7.19 -1.93 3.87
N ALA A 259 -8.06 -1.14 3.23
CA ALA A 259 -9.42 -0.92 3.72
C ALA A 259 -10.20 -2.24 3.78
N ILE A 260 -10.97 -2.42 4.86
CA ILE A 260 -11.91 -3.54 5.03
C ILE A 260 -13.28 -2.93 5.33
N ASN A 261 -14.32 -3.42 4.64
CA ASN A 261 -15.69 -2.87 4.73
C ASN A 261 -15.72 -1.35 4.54
N ASN A 262 -14.91 -0.85 3.60
CA ASN A 262 -14.77 0.57 3.31
C ASN A 262 -14.25 1.42 4.48
N THR A 263 -13.63 0.81 5.50
CA THR A 263 -13.11 1.49 6.68
C THR A 263 -11.61 1.26 6.84
N ILE A 264 -10.88 2.31 7.19
CA ILE A 264 -9.45 2.26 7.51
C ILE A 264 -9.15 2.90 8.87
N ALA A 265 -8.29 2.29 9.68
CA ALA A 265 -7.76 2.87 10.90
C ALA A 265 -6.45 3.62 10.64
N LEU A 266 -6.26 4.76 11.30
CA LEU A 266 -5.12 5.65 11.08
C LEU A 266 -4.51 6.12 12.39
N SER A 267 -3.19 6.29 12.36
CA SER A 267 -2.43 7.06 13.34
C SER A 267 -1.29 7.79 12.63
N PHE A 268 -0.70 8.78 13.29
CA PHE A 268 0.31 9.67 12.73
C PHE A 268 1.53 9.70 13.65
N GLY A 269 2.73 9.72 13.08
CA GLY A 269 3.97 9.84 13.83
C GLY A 269 5.13 10.34 12.99
N ASP A 270 6.12 10.92 13.67
CA ASP A 270 7.42 11.31 13.13
C ASP A 270 8.54 10.52 13.82
N SER A 271 9.78 10.66 13.36
CA SER A 271 10.92 9.91 13.88
C SER A 271 11.24 10.23 15.35
N ASN A 272 10.75 11.33 15.92
CA ASN A 272 10.91 11.66 17.34
C ASN A 272 9.97 10.87 18.26
N TYR A 273 8.98 10.18 17.70
CA TYR A 273 8.02 9.34 18.45
C TYR A 273 8.01 7.90 17.90
N ALA A 274 9.15 7.43 17.38
CA ALA A 274 9.25 6.14 16.70
C ALA A 274 8.89 4.94 17.60
N ASP A 275 9.29 4.95 18.88
CA ASP A 275 9.04 3.85 19.82
C ASP A 275 7.56 3.81 20.22
N VAL A 276 6.95 4.96 20.51
CA VAL A 276 5.50 5.04 20.78
C VAL A 276 4.70 4.64 19.54
N SER A 277 5.12 5.10 18.36
CA SER A 277 4.49 4.77 17.07
C SER A 277 4.56 3.26 16.78
N GLU A 278 5.70 2.64 17.05
CA GLU A 278 5.87 1.19 16.88
C GLU A 278 5.02 0.41 17.90
N LYS A 279 5.01 0.83 19.17
CA LYS A 279 4.17 0.22 20.19
C LYS A 279 2.69 0.32 19.82
N TRP A 280 2.24 1.44 19.26
CA TRP A 280 0.89 1.59 18.73
C TRP A 280 0.59 0.53 17.67
N ILE A 281 1.43 0.41 16.65
CA ILE A 281 1.27 -0.59 15.57
C ILE A 281 1.20 -1.99 16.16
N GLN A 282 2.06 -2.32 17.12
CA GLN A 282 2.05 -3.62 17.80
C GLN A 282 0.71 -3.86 18.52
N THR A 283 0.19 -2.87 19.25
CA THR A 283 -1.11 -3.01 19.93
C THR A 283 -2.27 -3.18 18.95
N VAL A 284 -2.26 -2.46 17.82
CA VAL A 284 -3.25 -2.61 16.74
C VAL A 284 -3.20 -4.02 16.15
N ILE A 285 -2.01 -4.52 15.81
CA ILE A 285 -1.80 -5.87 15.30
C ILE A 285 -2.27 -6.92 16.33
N ASN A 286 -1.91 -6.75 17.60
CA ASN A 286 -2.29 -7.65 18.69
C ASN A 286 -3.80 -7.66 18.97
N SER A 287 -4.47 -6.53 18.73
CA SER A 287 -5.93 -6.44 18.80
C SER A 287 -6.64 -7.17 17.65
N GLY A 288 -5.90 -7.64 16.65
CA GLY A 288 -6.45 -8.36 15.49
C GLY A 288 -6.96 -7.45 14.37
N VAL A 289 -6.68 -6.15 14.43
CA VAL A 289 -7.05 -5.18 13.40
C VAL A 289 -6.05 -5.26 12.23
N LYS A 290 -6.59 -5.33 11.01
CA LYS A 290 -5.80 -5.50 9.77
C LYS A 290 -5.89 -4.31 8.83
N ASN A 291 -7.02 -3.61 8.86
CA ASN A 291 -7.29 -2.42 8.07
C ASN A 291 -6.74 -1.16 8.76
N TYR A 292 -5.42 -1.10 8.93
CA TYR A 292 -4.77 0.08 9.46
C TYR A 292 -3.68 0.59 8.50
N ILE A 293 -3.44 1.90 8.53
CA ILE A 293 -2.28 2.55 7.93
C ILE A 293 -1.69 3.49 8.98
N PHE A 294 -0.38 3.34 9.24
CA PHE A 294 0.38 4.31 9.99
C PHE A 294 0.90 5.40 9.05
N ILE A 295 0.65 6.66 9.34
CA ILE A 295 1.07 7.79 8.51
C ILE A 295 2.38 8.33 9.06
N ALA A 296 3.46 8.08 8.32
CA ALA A 296 4.77 8.62 8.62
C ALA A 296 4.87 10.06 8.10
N LEU A 297 5.16 10.99 9.00
CA LEU A 297 5.25 12.43 8.74
C LEU A 297 6.62 12.85 8.19
N ASP A 298 7.61 11.96 8.24
CA ASP A 298 8.94 12.13 7.65
C ASP A 298 9.41 10.82 7.00
N ALA A 299 10.46 10.94 6.16
CA ALA A 299 11.02 9.82 5.43
C ALA A 299 11.78 8.83 6.34
N GLU A 300 12.34 9.30 7.45
CA GLU A 300 13.14 8.46 8.35
C GLU A 300 12.27 7.40 9.02
N LEU A 301 11.13 7.80 9.57
CA LEU A 301 10.16 6.88 10.16
C LEU A 301 9.57 5.94 9.10
N TYR A 302 9.25 6.48 7.92
CA TYR A 302 8.69 5.69 6.82
C TYR A 302 9.62 4.54 6.41
N GLU A 303 10.90 4.83 6.15
CA GLU A 303 11.88 3.82 5.75
C GLU A 303 12.11 2.78 6.88
N SER A 304 12.16 3.23 8.13
CA SER A 304 12.26 2.32 9.29
C SER A 304 11.08 1.35 9.36
N PHE A 305 9.85 1.85 9.23
CA PHE A 305 8.64 1.04 9.41
C PHE A 305 8.34 0.16 8.21
N ILE A 306 8.66 0.60 6.99
CA ILE A 306 8.46 -0.23 5.80
C ILE A 306 9.42 -1.43 5.79
N HIS A 307 10.66 -1.25 6.28
CA HIS A 307 11.62 -2.35 6.45
C HIS A 307 11.16 -3.40 7.47
N LYS A 308 10.38 -3.00 8.46
CA LYS A 308 9.74 -3.90 9.45
C LYS A 308 8.47 -4.58 8.92
N GLY A 309 8.02 -4.24 7.71
CA GLY A 309 6.83 -4.82 7.08
C GLY A 309 5.50 -4.26 7.60
N TYR A 310 5.52 -3.12 8.27
CA TYR A 310 4.29 -2.48 8.76
C TYR A 310 3.50 -1.83 7.62
N ASN A 311 2.18 -1.72 7.80
CA ASN A 311 1.32 -0.96 6.90
C ASN A 311 1.55 0.54 7.12
N VAL A 312 2.54 1.11 6.43
CA VAL A 312 2.91 2.53 6.53
C VAL A 312 2.71 3.25 5.20
N ALA A 313 2.30 4.52 5.26
CA ALA A 313 2.23 5.45 4.14
C ALA A 313 3.05 6.71 4.47
N LEU A 314 3.76 7.25 3.48
CA LEU A 314 4.51 8.49 3.64
C LEU A 314 3.57 9.67 3.34
N HIS A 315 3.27 10.50 4.34
CA HIS A 315 2.57 11.77 4.12
C HIS A 315 3.34 12.90 4.83
N PRO A 316 4.32 13.50 4.14
CA PRO A 316 5.27 14.39 4.79
C PRO A 316 4.60 15.65 5.35
N PHE A 317 5.02 16.05 6.54
CA PHE A 317 4.52 17.24 7.23
C PHE A 317 5.65 18.00 7.91
N SER A 318 5.55 19.33 7.93
CA SER A 318 6.42 20.21 8.70
C SER A 318 5.61 21.34 9.31
N GLY A 319 5.73 21.57 10.61
CA GLY A 319 4.96 22.59 11.30
C GLY A 319 4.93 22.37 12.82
N GLY A 320 4.20 23.24 13.52
CA GLY A 320 3.96 23.07 14.95
C GLY A 320 2.83 22.09 15.26
N LEU A 321 2.63 21.79 16.55
CA LEU A 321 1.57 20.86 17.00
C LEU A 321 0.16 21.30 16.56
N GLY A 322 -0.11 22.60 16.58
CA GLY A 322 -1.39 23.14 16.11
C GLY A 322 -1.60 22.98 14.60
N ASP A 323 -0.52 23.04 13.81
CA ASP A 323 -0.55 22.78 12.38
C ASP A 323 -0.75 21.30 12.08
N LEU A 324 -0.19 20.41 12.92
CA LEU A 324 -0.37 18.96 12.81
C LEU A 324 -1.83 18.56 12.99
N TRP A 325 -2.54 19.15 13.95
CA TRP A 325 -3.96 18.86 14.16
C TRP A 325 -4.84 19.30 12.97
N VAL A 326 -4.49 20.41 12.32
CA VAL A 326 -5.14 20.82 11.07
C VAL A 326 -4.83 19.83 9.95
N PHE A 327 -3.55 19.47 9.79
CA PHE A 327 -3.09 18.53 8.77
C PHE A 327 -3.73 17.13 8.89
N ARG A 328 -3.93 16.67 10.12
CA ARG A 328 -4.69 15.44 10.43
C ARG A 328 -6.11 15.50 9.85
N LEU A 329 -6.83 16.61 10.07
CA LEU A 329 -8.18 16.78 9.55
C LEU A 329 -8.19 16.87 8.02
N GLU A 330 -7.20 17.55 7.42
CA GLU A 330 -7.04 17.60 5.95
C GLU A 330 -6.79 16.20 5.37
N THR A 331 -5.97 15.40 6.05
CA THR A 331 -5.70 14.01 5.68
C THR A 331 -6.97 13.15 5.79
N ILE A 332 -7.75 13.31 6.86
CA ILE A 332 -9.03 12.62 7.03
C ILE A 332 -10.01 13.01 5.91
N GLN A 333 -10.09 14.30 5.54
CA GLN A 333 -10.93 14.76 4.45
C GLN A 333 -10.61 14.04 3.13
N ILE A 334 -9.33 13.90 2.78
CA ILE A 334 -8.89 13.19 1.58
C ILE A 334 -9.48 11.77 1.51
N ILE A 335 -9.55 11.09 2.65
CA ILE A 335 -10.02 9.70 2.77
C ILE A 335 -11.54 9.65 2.62
N LEU A 336 -12.24 10.59 3.25
CA LEU A 336 -13.69 10.73 3.13
C LEU A 336 -14.12 11.07 1.70
N GLU A 337 -13.38 11.94 1.01
CA GLU A 337 -13.60 12.30 -0.40
C GLU A 337 -13.33 11.14 -1.35
N ALA A 338 -12.37 10.27 -1.01
CA ALA A 338 -12.14 9.01 -1.72
C ALA A 338 -13.23 7.95 -1.45
N GLY A 339 -14.19 8.27 -0.58
CA GLY A 339 -15.34 7.42 -0.28
C GLY A 339 -15.11 6.42 0.85
N PHE A 340 -13.98 6.47 1.57
CA PHE A 340 -13.66 5.54 2.66
C PHE A 340 -14.00 6.15 4.03
N ASN A 341 -14.59 5.34 4.92
CA ASN A 341 -14.71 5.69 6.33
C ASN A 341 -13.32 5.61 7.00
N THR A 342 -13.13 6.37 8.07
CA THR A 342 -11.85 6.33 8.80
C THR A 342 -12.03 6.36 10.31
N LEU A 343 -11.24 5.56 11.01
CA LEU A 343 -11.04 5.59 12.46
C LEU A 343 -9.64 6.13 12.76
N HIS A 344 -9.54 7.34 13.26
CA HIS A 344 -8.31 7.90 13.77
C HIS A 344 -8.10 7.54 15.24
N SER A 345 -6.86 7.27 15.64
CA SER A 345 -6.42 7.36 17.04
C SER A 345 -5.02 7.94 17.16
N ASP A 346 -4.76 8.69 18.24
CA ASP A 346 -3.40 9.20 18.54
C ASP A 346 -2.40 8.04 18.70
N ALA A 347 -1.10 8.29 18.43
CA ALA A 347 -0.06 7.25 18.55
C ALA A 347 0.14 6.75 20.00
N ASP A 348 -0.35 7.47 21.01
CA ASP A 348 -0.35 7.06 22.42
C ASP A 348 -1.72 6.52 22.90
N ALA A 349 -2.65 6.27 21.97
CA ALA A 349 -3.88 5.54 22.24
C ALA A 349 -3.67 4.06 21.93
N PHE A 350 -3.25 3.27 22.92
CA PHE A 350 -2.88 1.86 22.75
C PHE A 350 -4.10 0.93 22.78
N TRP A 351 -4.19 0.00 21.82
CA TRP A 351 -5.37 -0.83 21.59
C TRP A 351 -5.22 -2.18 22.31
N VAL A 352 -5.90 -2.34 23.44
CA VAL A 352 -5.86 -3.58 24.24
C VAL A 352 -6.93 -4.60 23.82
N LYS A 353 -7.94 -4.16 23.06
CA LYS A 353 -8.91 -5.02 22.36
C LYS A 353 -9.25 -4.43 21.01
N ASN A 354 -9.89 -5.21 20.15
CA ASN A 354 -10.31 -4.75 18.82
C ASN A 354 -11.41 -3.67 18.91
N PRO A 355 -11.11 -2.38 18.67
CA PRO A 355 -12.08 -1.33 18.88
C PRO A 355 -12.99 -1.12 17.65
N MET A 356 -12.84 -1.91 16.58
CA MET A 356 -13.72 -1.85 15.41
C MET A 356 -15.18 -2.15 15.79
N SER A 357 -15.40 -3.00 16.80
CA SER A 357 -16.74 -3.28 17.34
C SER A 357 -17.42 -2.04 17.97
N LEU A 358 -16.65 -1.03 18.41
CA LEU A 358 -17.21 0.21 18.95
C LEU A 358 -17.77 1.13 17.86
N ILE A 359 -17.31 0.95 16.62
CA ILE A 359 -17.65 1.77 15.47
C ILE A 359 -18.47 1.03 14.40
N ASP A 360 -18.79 -0.26 14.62
CA ASP A 360 -19.61 -1.08 13.72
C ASP A 360 -21.11 -0.73 13.84
N ASP A 361 -21.42 0.53 13.52
CA ASP A 361 -22.73 1.12 13.70
C ASP A 361 -23.01 2.08 12.56
N LEU A 362 -23.65 1.55 11.52
CA LEU A 362 -23.93 2.26 10.27
C LEU A 362 -24.87 3.46 10.45
N GLU A 363 -25.48 3.62 11.62
CA GLU A 363 -26.39 4.73 11.93
C GLU A 363 -25.65 6.06 12.09
N PHE A 364 -24.43 6.05 12.63
CA PHE A 364 -23.73 7.28 13.03
C PHE A 364 -22.76 7.80 11.96
N ASP A 365 -22.73 9.13 11.81
CA ASP A 365 -21.81 9.82 10.91
C ASP A 365 -20.45 10.08 11.61
N ILE A 366 -20.50 10.36 12.92
CA ILE A 366 -19.32 10.59 13.77
C ILE A 366 -19.41 9.69 15.00
N ILE A 367 -18.33 8.99 15.34
CA ILE A 367 -18.24 8.22 16.59
C ILE A 367 -16.95 8.60 17.28
N ALA A 368 -17.01 9.04 18.53
CA ALA A 368 -15.84 9.58 19.21
C ALA A 368 -15.71 9.09 20.64
N SER A 369 -14.48 8.95 21.10
CA SER A 369 -14.20 8.73 22.52
C SER A 369 -14.55 9.95 23.37
N GLN A 370 -14.86 9.71 24.63
CA GLN A 370 -15.08 10.77 25.59
C GLN A 370 -13.75 11.38 26.06
N GLY A 371 -13.66 12.71 26.01
CA GLY A 371 -12.56 13.47 26.58
C GLY A 371 -12.76 13.81 28.06
N THR A 372 -11.93 14.72 28.57
CA THR A 372 -11.95 15.11 29.99
C THR A 372 -12.58 16.48 30.17
N ILE A 373 -11.78 17.55 30.17
CA ILE A 373 -12.24 18.89 30.58
C ILE A 373 -12.06 19.98 29.51
N PHE A 374 -11.50 19.64 28.34
CA PHE A 374 -11.17 20.61 27.31
C PHE A 374 -11.91 20.29 26.00
N PRO A 375 -12.59 21.26 25.36
CA PRO A 375 -12.67 22.68 25.73
C PRO A 375 -13.69 22.97 26.85
N ARG A 376 -13.34 23.87 27.78
CA ARG A 376 -14.13 24.15 28.99
C ARG A 376 -15.50 24.74 28.73
N ASP A 377 -15.64 25.53 27.67
CA ASP A 377 -16.92 26.12 27.29
C ASP A 377 -17.92 25.06 26.83
N VAL A 378 -17.45 24.03 26.10
CA VAL A 378 -18.32 22.91 25.70
C VAL A 378 -18.61 22.00 26.88
N LEU A 379 -17.63 21.76 27.77
CA LEU A 379 -17.87 21.04 29.02
C LEU A 379 -18.98 21.71 29.85
N ALA A 380 -18.97 23.05 29.96
CA ALA A 380 -19.98 23.78 30.73
C ALA A 380 -21.40 23.57 30.16
N ASP A 381 -21.54 23.46 28.84
CA ASP A 381 -22.83 23.29 28.18
C ASP A 381 -23.31 21.83 28.17
N TRP A 382 -22.39 20.88 27.96
CA TRP A 382 -22.73 19.48 27.77
C TRP A 382 -22.46 18.58 28.97
N GLY A 383 -21.65 18.99 29.94
CA GLY A 383 -21.15 18.13 31.01
C GLY A 383 -20.09 17.11 30.55
N HIS A 384 -19.85 17.01 29.25
CA HIS A 384 -18.84 16.14 28.64
C HIS A 384 -18.22 16.82 27.41
N VAL A 385 -17.11 16.27 26.92
CA VAL A 385 -16.46 16.69 25.69
C VAL A 385 -16.05 15.47 24.87
N ILE A 386 -15.94 15.64 23.57
CA ILE A 386 -15.41 14.65 22.63
C ILE A 386 -13.88 14.73 22.62
N CYS A 387 -13.19 13.59 22.54
CA CYS A 387 -11.75 13.53 22.32
C CYS A 387 -11.43 13.15 20.86
N CYS A 388 -10.52 13.89 20.24
CA CYS A 388 -10.06 13.62 18.87
C CYS A 388 -8.99 12.52 18.79
N GLY A 389 -8.43 12.10 19.93
CA GLY A 389 -7.44 11.02 19.99
C GLY A 389 -7.99 9.61 19.79
N PHE A 390 -9.31 9.46 19.66
CA PHE A 390 -9.96 8.27 19.12
C PHE A 390 -11.30 8.69 18.51
N LEU A 391 -11.36 8.77 17.19
CA LEU A 391 -12.43 9.45 16.44
C LEU A 391 -12.66 8.78 15.09
N TYR A 392 -13.90 8.43 14.81
CA TYR A 392 -14.36 7.83 13.56
C TYR A 392 -15.26 8.78 12.79
N PHE A 393 -15.08 8.78 11.47
CA PHE A 393 -15.90 9.49 10.50
C PHE A 393 -16.37 8.53 9.41
N LYS A 394 -17.68 8.56 9.15
CA LYS A 394 -18.30 7.89 8.01
C LYS A 394 -18.14 8.74 6.75
N ALA A 395 -17.75 8.14 5.63
CA ALA A 395 -17.80 8.78 4.32
C ALA A 395 -19.26 8.97 3.91
N SER A 396 -19.77 10.18 4.11
CA SER A 396 -21.13 10.58 3.75
C SER A 396 -21.15 12.05 3.34
N LEU A 397 -22.17 12.46 2.58
CA LEU A 397 -22.36 13.87 2.22
C LEU A 397 -22.51 14.75 3.48
N LYS A 398 -23.15 14.26 4.54
CA LYS A 398 -23.30 15.01 5.80
C LYS A 398 -21.95 15.25 6.46
N THR A 399 -21.09 14.23 6.50
CA THR A 399 -19.74 14.36 7.03
C THR A 399 -18.89 15.30 6.17
N LEU A 400 -18.96 15.20 4.85
CA LEU A 400 -18.24 16.13 3.96
C LEU A 400 -18.70 17.58 4.14
N CYS A 401 -20.01 17.83 4.27
CA CYS A 401 -20.52 19.15 4.63
C CYS A 401 -20.02 19.62 6.00
N PHE A 402 -19.96 18.74 7.01
CA PHE A 402 -19.36 19.07 8.30
C PHE A 402 -17.88 19.48 8.16
N PHE A 403 -17.12 18.81 7.29
CA PHE A 403 -15.71 19.15 7.03
C PHE A 403 -15.52 20.51 6.33
N GLN A 404 -16.49 20.96 5.52
CA GLN A 404 -16.46 22.28 4.89
C GLN A 404 -16.39 23.42 5.92
N ASP A 405 -17.08 23.27 7.06
CA ASP A 405 -17.06 24.23 8.16
C ASP A 405 -15.95 23.93 9.19
N LEU A 406 -15.65 22.65 9.41
CA LEU A 406 -14.65 22.21 10.39
C LEU A 406 -13.24 22.68 10.02
N LEU A 407 -12.84 22.56 8.76
CA LEU A 407 -11.47 22.87 8.35
C LEU A 407 -11.12 24.36 8.52
N PRO A 408 -11.93 25.32 8.04
CA PRO A 408 -11.72 26.74 8.33
C PRO A 408 -11.66 27.04 9.83
N LEU A 409 -12.54 26.44 10.63
CA LEU A 409 -12.53 26.62 12.09
C LEU A 409 -11.24 26.05 12.70
N SER A 410 -10.83 24.85 12.32
CA SER A 410 -9.60 24.20 12.80
C SER A 410 -8.36 25.02 12.48
N ARG A 411 -8.28 25.63 11.29
CA ARG A 411 -7.18 26.53 10.90
C ARG A 411 -7.11 27.78 11.78
N LYS A 412 -8.27 28.28 12.23
CA LYS A 412 -8.37 29.45 13.11
C LYS A 412 -8.00 29.12 14.56
N VAL A 413 -8.47 27.99 15.09
CA VAL A 413 -8.25 27.62 16.50
C VAL A 413 -6.96 26.81 16.72
N LYS A 414 -6.40 26.22 15.65
CA LYS A 414 -5.19 25.37 15.65
C LYS A 414 -5.27 24.23 16.66
N ASP A 415 -6.44 23.59 16.77
CA ASP A 415 -6.74 22.46 17.66
C ASP A 415 -8.00 21.73 17.15
N ASP A 416 -7.86 20.46 16.79
CA ASP A 416 -8.93 19.64 16.22
C ASP A 416 -10.03 19.34 17.25
N GLN A 417 -9.65 19.07 18.51
CA GLN A 417 -10.58 18.82 19.60
C GLN A 417 -11.43 20.05 19.91
N ILE A 418 -10.86 21.25 19.94
CA ILE A 418 -11.63 22.50 20.08
C ILE A 418 -12.57 22.67 18.90
N ALA A 419 -12.08 22.50 17.66
CA ALA A 419 -12.85 22.74 16.45
C ALA A 419 -14.06 21.79 16.35
N VAL A 420 -13.85 20.48 16.53
CA VAL A 420 -14.91 19.46 16.46
C VAL A 420 -15.98 19.72 17.53
N ASN A 421 -15.58 19.92 18.79
CA ASN A 421 -16.52 20.15 19.89
C ASN A 421 -17.34 21.43 19.69
N ARG A 422 -16.68 22.55 19.34
CA ARG A 422 -17.37 23.83 19.18
C ARG A 422 -18.29 23.84 17.97
N LEU A 423 -17.88 23.25 16.83
CA LEU A 423 -18.73 23.19 15.65
C LEU A 423 -19.99 22.33 15.92
N LEU A 424 -19.84 21.16 16.52
CA LEU A 424 -20.99 20.33 16.91
C LEU A 424 -21.93 21.06 17.89
N ARG A 425 -21.37 21.86 18.80
CA ARG A 425 -22.17 22.73 19.68
C ARG A 425 -22.90 23.82 18.89
N GLU A 426 -22.23 24.52 18.00
CA GLU A 426 -22.81 25.58 17.14
C GLU A 426 -23.94 25.03 16.26
N MET A 427 -23.81 23.79 15.79
CA MET A 427 -24.85 23.05 15.07
C MET A 427 -26.03 22.59 15.95
N SER A 428 -26.07 23.01 17.21
CA SER A 428 -27.12 22.71 18.19
C SER A 428 -27.33 21.20 18.40
N THR A 429 -26.25 20.44 18.60
CA THR A 429 -26.33 19.00 18.88
C THR A 429 -27.17 18.73 20.12
N SER A 430 -28.24 17.94 19.95
CA SER A 430 -29.08 17.42 21.02
C SER A 430 -28.58 16.04 21.44
N TRP A 431 -28.45 15.78 22.75
CA TRP A 431 -27.94 14.51 23.29
C TRP A 431 -29.05 13.76 24.03
N ASP A 432 -29.22 12.47 23.74
CA ASP A 432 -30.20 11.61 24.43
C ASP A 432 -29.69 11.21 25.82
N ARG A 433 -30.07 12.00 26.82
CA ARG A 433 -29.68 11.78 28.23
C ARG A 433 -30.75 11.06 29.05
N GLN A 434 -31.98 10.99 28.57
CA GLN A 434 -33.13 10.64 29.44
C GLN A 434 -33.08 9.19 29.94
N ASN A 435 -32.33 8.33 29.26
CA ASN A 435 -32.24 6.90 29.58
C ASN A 435 -30.83 6.42 29.95
N ASN A 436 -29.87 7.32 30.13
CA ASN A 436 -28.47 6.93 30.32
C ASN A 436 -27.97 7.30 31.72
N SER A 437 -27.70 6.29 32.55
CA SER A 437 -27.08 6.48 33.86
C SER A 437 -25.65 7.02 33.70
N ASN A 438 -25.37 8.17 34.31
CA ASN A 438 -24.05 8.79 34.34
C ASN A 438 -23.35 8.57 35.69
N TYR A 439 -22.03 8.71 35.67
CA TYR A 439 -21.15 8.83 36.83
C TYR A 439 -20.19 9.99 36.56
N SER A 440 -19.43 10.44 37.57
CA SER A 440 -18.54 11.58 37.37
C SER A 440 -17.09 11.23 37.71
N LEU A 441 -16.17 11.79 36.93
CA LEU A 441 -14.72 11.75 37.18
C LEU A 441 -14.20 13.18 37.38
N SER A 442 -12.99 13.32 37.92
CA SER A 442 -12.40 14.63 38.19
C SER A 442 -10.93 14.74 37.83
N ILE A 443 -10.51 15.90 37.34
CA ILE A 443 -9.10 16.28 37.17
C ILE A 443 -8.86 17.60 37.91
N LYS A 444 -7.93 17.60 38.88
CA LYS A 444 -7.48 18.80 39.62
C LYS A 444 -8.64 19.71 40.06
N ASP A 445 -9.73 19.11 40.55
CA ASP A 445 -10.97 19.76 41.03
C ASP A 445 -12.07 20.07 40.00
N THR A 446 -11.87 19.80 38.70
CA THR A 446 -12.95 19.93 37.71
C THR A 446 -13.64 18.58 37.49
N ILE A 447 -14.95 18.54 37.73
CA ILE A 447 -15.79 17.35 37.54
C ILE A 447 -16.37 17.33 36.12
N PHE A 448 -16.45 16.15 35.52
CA PHE A 448 -17.11 15.92 34.23
C PHE A 448 -17.90 14.60 34.24
N ASP A 449 -18.98 14.57 33.46
CA ASP A 449 -19.90 13.44 33.38
C ASP A 449 -19.37 12.36 32.43
N CYS A 450 -19.37 11.12 32.90
CA CYS A 450 -19.10 9.90 32.15
C CYS A 450 -20.36 9.05 32.08
N TYR A 451 -20.47 8.21 31.05
CA TYR A 451 -21.69 7.45 30.77
C TYR A 451 -21.42 5.96 30.77
N HIS A 452 -22.36 5.18 31.29
CA HIS A 452 -22.25 3.72 31.28
C HIS A 452 -22.57 3.10 29.91
N ASN A 453 -23.45 3.73 29.14
CA ASN A 453 -23.79 3.33 27.76
C ASN A 453 -23.43 4.45 26.78
N PRO A 454 -23.26 4.15 25.48
CA PRO A 454 -22.97 5.16 24.48
C PRO A 454 -24.02 6.28 24.46
N LEU A 455 -23.57 7.54 24.44
CA LEU A 455 -24.46 8.69 24.34
C LEU A 455 -24.70 9.01 22.87
N LYS A 456 -25.96 9.16 22.47
CA LYS A 456 -26.35 9.46 21.09
C LYS A 456 -26.67 10.94 20.95
N GLY A 457 -26.12 11.57 19.93
CA GLY A 457 -26.30 12.97 19.60
C GLY A 457 -26.82 13.15 18.18
N GLU A 458 -27.65 14.16 17.95
CA GLU A 458 -28.11 14.56 16.62
C GLU A 458 -28.13 16.08 16.50
N THR A 459 -27.52 16.60 15.43
CA THR A 459 -27.54 18.03 15.11
C THR A 459 -28.87 18.42 14.46
N LYS A 460 -29.17 19.72 14.40
CA LYS A 460 -30.38 20.21 13.68
C LYS A 460 -30.43 19.84 12.20
N CYS A 461 -29.28 19.60 11.55
CA CYS A 461 -29.22 19.16 10.15
C CYS A 461 -29.20 17.62 10.00
N GLY A 462 -29.42 16.88 11.10
CA GLY A 462 -29.51 15.42 11.10
C GLY A 462 -28.17 14.69 11.01
N LEU A 463 -27.06 15.34 11.34
CA LEU A 463 -25.76 14.67 11.52
C LEU A 463 -25.79 13.90 12.84
N LYS A 464 -25.54 12.59 12.78
CA LYS A 464 -25.63 11.71 13.95
C LYS A 464 -24.25 11.48 14.57
N VAL A 465 -24.14 11.67 15.88
CA VAL A 465 -22.91 11.56 16.66
C VAL A 465 -23.08 10.51 17.76
N LYS A 466 -22.09 9.65 17.98
CA LYS A 466 -22.05 8.71 19.11
C LYS A 466 -20.82 9.00 19.98
N LEU A 467 -21.04 9.15 21.28
CA LEU A 467 -19.98 9.24 22.27
C LEU A 467 -19.75 7.87 22.90
N ILE A 468 -18.54 7.34 22.75
CA ILE A 468 -18.12 6.09 23.37
C ILE A 468 -17.89 6.33 24.88
N PRO A 469 -18.43 5.46 25.75
CA PRO A 469 -18.15 5.48 27.19
C PRO A 469 -16.66 5.59 27.52
N HIS A 470 -16.32 6.47 28.46
CA HIS A 470 -14.94 6.65 28.91
C HIS A 470 -14.29 5.33 29.39
N LYS A 471 -15.03 4.46 30.07
CA LYS A 471 -14.54 3.13 30.49
C LYS A 471 -14.06 2.22 29.35
N GLN A 472 -14.55 2.43 28.12
CA GLN A 472 -14.15 1.66 26.92
C GLN A 472 -12.96 2.30 26.20
N VAL A 473 -12.83 3.63 26.24
CA VAL A 473 -11.67 4.39 25.74
C VAL A 473 -11.20 5.36 26.81
N GLN A 474 -10.24 4.93 27.61
CA GLN A 474 -9.90 5.58 28.88
C GLN A 474 -8.88 6.70 28.70
N ARG A 475 -9.24 7.92 29.15
CA ARG A 475 -8.32 9.06 29.32
C ARG A 475 -7.74 9.13 30.73
N LEU A 476 -8.54 8.71 31.70
CA LEU A 476 -8.14 8.45 33.08
C LEU A 476 -8.25 6.96 33.33
N TYR A 477 -7.32 6.43 34.11
CA TYR A 477 -7.35 5.02 34.45
C TYR A 477 -8.57 4.69 35.33
N GLU A 478 -9.33 3.69 34.93
CA GLU A 478 -10.47 3.16 35.71
C GLU A 478 -10.26 1.67 36.01
N GLU A 479 -10.64 1.23 37.23
CA GLU A 479 -10.41 -0.13 37.71
C GLU A 479 -11.19 -1.22 36.94
N ARG A 480 -12.26 -0.87 36.23
CA ARG A 480 -13.07 -1.80 35.40
C ARG A 480 -12.36 -2.15 34.08
N ARG A 481 -11.22 -2.82 34.23
CA ARG A 481 -10.22 -3.11 33.19
C ARG A 481 -10.78 -3.96 32.06
N GLU A 482 -11.73 -4.84 32.35
CA GLU A 482 -12.38 -5.73 31.40
C GLU A 482 -13.26 -5.01 30.38
N GLU A 483 -13.60 -3.73 30.58
CA GLU A 483 -14.41 -2.96 29.64
C GLU A 483 -13.56 -2.16 28.64
N ALA A 484 -12.26 -1.98 28.92
CA ALA A 484 -11.37 -1.17 28.11
C ALA A 484 -11.03 -1.82 26.77
N TYR A 485 -11.14 -1.04 25.70
CA TYR A 485 -10.63 -1.37 24.37
C TYR A 485 -9.37 -0.59 24.04
N VAL A 486 -9.29 0.65 24.51
CA VAL A 486 -8.18 1.56 24.23
C VAL A 486 -7.77 2.29 25.51
N TYR A 487 -6.47 2.29 25.79
CA TYR A 487 -5.86 3.14 26.80
C TYR A 487 -5.23 4.35 26.12
N HIS A 488 -5.83 5.53 26.29
CA HIS A 488 -5.30 6.80 25.81
C HIS A 488 -5.06 7.70 27.02
N LEU A 489 -4.18 7.28 27.92
CA LEU A 489 -4.08 7.87 29.25
C LEU A 489 -3.32 9.20 29.24
N LEU A 490 -3.69 10.08 30.17
CA LEU A 490 -2.95 11.33 30.36
C LEU A 490 -1.55 11.03 30.92
N SER A 491 -0.53 11.45 30.17
CA SER A 491 0.88 11.41 30.58
C SER A 491 1.54 12.76 30.26
N GLU A 492 2.82 12.90 30.65
CA GLU A 492 3.63 14.01 30.14
C GLU A 492 3.77 13.92 28.61
N LYS A 493 4.01 15.08 27.98
CA LYS A 493 4.15 15.21 26.52
C LYS A 493 5.55 14.79 26.02
N ASN A 494 6.03 13.64 26.47
CA ASN A 494 7.26 13.01 25.99
C ASN A 494 7.03 11.52 25.77
N GLU A 495 7.82 10.93 24.87
CA GLU A 495 7.68 9.55 24.42
C GLU A 495 7.80 8.54 25.59
N GLN A 496 8.85 8.68 26.39
CA GLN A 496 9.16 7.80 27.51
C GLN A 496 7.99 7.70 28.50
N SER A 497 7.40 8.83 28.88
CA SER A 497 6.28 8.87 29.84
C SER A 497 5.03 8.17 29.30
N LYS A 498 4.79 8.24 27.99
CA LYS A 498 3.64 7.56 27.35
C LYS A 498 3.79 6.04 27.42
N ILE A 499 5.00 5.55 27.14
CA ILE A 499 5.32 4.12 27.22
C ILE A 499 5.26 3.65 28.68
N GLU A 500 5.88 4.37 29.61
CA GLU A 500 5.93 4.00 31.03
C GLU A 500 4.53 3.89 31.65
N VAL A 501 3.63 4.83 31.38
CA VAL A 501 2.25 4.77 31.90
C VAL A 501 1.53 3.52 31.38
N PHE A 502 1.72 3.19 30.10
CA PHE A 502 1.13 1.99 29.52
C PHE A 502 1.75 0.70 30.09
N GLU A 503 3.09 0.63 30.17
CA GLU A 503 3.80 -0.53 30.70
C GLU A 503 3.53 -0.76 32.18
N GLN A 504 3.39 0.30 32.99
CA GLN A 504 2.97 0.17 34.38
C GLN A 504 1.62 -0.51 34.48
N ILE A 505 0.68 -0.19 33.59
CA ILE A 505 -0.63 -0.83 33.55
C ILE A 505 -0.54 -2.26 33.02
N GLU A 506 0.22 -2.52 31.95
CA GLU A 506 0.49 -3.89 31.49
C GLU A 506 1.12 -4.75 32.59
N ASN A 507 2.09 -4.23 33.33
CA ASN A 507 2.75 -4.93 34.44
C ASN A 507 1.79 -5.13 35.63
N GLN A 508 0.90 -4.17 35.92
CA GLN A 508 -0.17 -4.33 36.90
C GLN A 508 -1.22 -5.36 36.46
N LEU A 509 -1.46 -5.50 35.14
CA LEU A 509 -2.29 -6.56 34.56
C LEU A 509 -1.61 -7.93 34.68
N GLN A 510 -0.28 -8.00 34.60
CA GLN A 510 0.50 -9.23 34.77
C GLN A 510 0.68 -9.65 36.25
N SER A 511 0.59 -8.72 37.21
CA SER A 511 0.88 -8.97 38.64
C SER A 511 -0.36 -9.16 39.55
N SER A 512 -1.58 -9.01 39.02
CA SER A 512 -2.81 -9.38 39.75
C SER A 512 -3.13 -10.87 39.56
N PRO A 513 -3.48 -11.64 40.62
CA PRO A 513 -3.76 -13.07 40.48
C PRO A 513 -5.07 -13.29 39.69
N ASN A 514 -4.87 -13.63 38.41
CA ASN A 514 -5.76 -14.25 37.44
C ASN A 514 -7.01 -13.50 36.95
N LYS A 515 -6.81 -12.76 35.85
CA LYS A 515 -7.35 -13.20 34.55
C LYS A 515 -6.24 -13.11 33.49
N GLN A 516 -5.27 -14.01 33.63
CA GLN A 516 -4.57 -14.54 32.46
C GLN A 516 -5.68 -14.89 31.45
N ILE A 517 -5.62 -14.39 30.21
CA ILE A 517 -6.33 -15.08 29.14
C ILE A 517 -5.63 -16.43 29.09
N ASN A 518 -6.22 -17.40 29.79
CA ASN A 518 -5.83 -18.78 29.71
C ASN A 518 -6.26 -19.17 28.30
N TYR A 519 -5.34 -19.04 27.32
CA TYR A 519 -5.49 -19.77 26.08
C TYR A 519 -5.60 -21.21 26.52
N ASP A 520 -6.82 -21.73 26.41
CA ASP A 520 -7.26 -22.97 27.03
C ASP A 520 -6.13 -24.00 26.95
N SER A 521 -5.64 -24.47 28.10
CA SER A 521 -4.42 -25.29 28.26
C SER A 521 -4.44 -26.61 27.48
N ASN A 522 -5.53 -26.86 26.76
CA ASN A 522 -5.81 -28.04 25.98
C ASN A 522 -5.71 -27.83 24.45
N VAL A 523 -5.54 -26.63 23.90
CA VAL A 523 -5.44 -26.50 22.42
C VAL A 523 -4.00 -26.64 21.93
N ILE A 524 -3.79 -27.51 20.93
CA ILE A 524 -2.51 -27.70 20.25
C ILE A 524 -2.66 -27.35 18.78
N TRP A 525 -1.88 -26.38 18.31
CA TRP A 525 -1.89 -25.94 16.93
C TRP A 525 -0.99 -26.81 16.07
N LEU A 526 -1.54 -27.38 15.01
CA LEU A 526 -0.81 -28.13 14.01
C LEU A 526 -0.56 -27.25 12.77
N ALA A 527 0.55 -26.54 12.79
CA ALA A 527 0.95 -25.59 11.75
C ALA A 527 1.87 -26.24 10.71
N SER A 528 1.74 -25.85 9.45
CA SER A 528 2.64 -26.32 8.38
C SER A 528 2.44 -25.52 7.10
N PHE A 529 3.49 -25.31 6.31
CA PHE A 529 3.32 -24.84 4.93
C PHE A 529 2.45 -25.86 4.15
N PRO A 530 1.59 -25.42 3.20
CA PRO A 530 0.74 -26.33 2.45
C PRO A 530 1.52 -27.51 1.85
N ARG A 531 0.99 -28.72 2.04
CA ARG A 531 1.55 -29.98 1.54
C ARG A 531 2.86 -30.45 2.19
N SER A 532 3.21 -29.92 3.36
CA SER A 532 4.35 -30.41 4.16
C SER A 532 4.07 -31.67 4.98
N GLY A 533 2.87 -32.27 4.90
CA GLY A 533 2.56 -33.52 5.59
C GLY A 533 1.54 -33.42 6.73
N ASN A 534 0.77 -32.34 6.76
CA ASN A 534 -0.25 -32.13 7.81
C ASN A 534 -1.25 -33.29 7.93
N THR A 535 -1.77 -33.81 6.80
CA THR A 535 -2.70 -34.95 6.81
C THR A 535 -2.08 -36.20 7.43
N LEU A 536 -0.79 -36.44 7.20
CA LEU A 536 -0.06 -37.54 7.83
C LEU A 536 -0.02 -37.35 9.34
N MET A 537 0.32 -36.15 9.80
CA MET A 537 0.35 -35.83 11.24
C MET A 537 -1.03 -35.95 11.90
N ARG A 538 -2.10 -35.48 11.24
CA ARG A 538 -3.48 -35.66 11.70
C ARG A 538 -3.87 -37.13 11.82
N THR A 539 -3.43 -37.95 10.87
CA THR A 539 -3.64 -39.40 10.91
C THR A 539 -2.83 -40.04 12.05
N ILE A 540 -1.62 -39.54 12.37
CA ILE A 540 -0.85 -39.98 13.54
C ILE A 540 -1.62 -39.64 14.83
N PHE A 541 -2.17 -38.44 14.97
CA PHE A 541 -3.04 -38.12 16.12
C PHE A 541 -4.22 -39.08 16.24
N LYS A 542 -4.91 -39.35 15.14
CA LYS A 542 -6.06 -40.28 15.13
C LYS A 542 -5.67 -41.72 15.46
N HIS A 543 -4.67 -42.29 14.79
CA HIS A 543 -4.37 -43.72 14.85
C HIS A 543 -3.39 -44.09 15.97
N ASN A 544 -2.47 -43.20 16.31
CA ASN A 544 -1.45 -43.43 17.33
C ASN A 544 -1.84 -42.89 18.69
N PHE A 545 -2.60 -41.79 18.78
CA PHE A 545 -3.04 -41.22 20.06
C PHE A 545 -4.54 -41.37 20.31
N GLY A 546 -5.34 -41.70 19.28
CA GLY A 546 -6.79 -41.76 19.40
C GLY A 546 -7.43 -40.37 19.53
N LEU A 547 -6.77 -39.33 19.03
CA LEU A 547 -7.21 -37.94 19.09
C LEU A 547 -7.81 -37.52 17.75
N ASP A 548 -9.07 -37.11 17.78
CA ASP A 548 -9.68 -36.40 16.67
C ASP A 548 -9.12 -34.97 16.58
N ASN A 549 -9.31 -34.35 15.43
CA ASN A 549 -8.68 -33.08 15.10
C ASN A 549 -9.56 -32.21 14.20
N TYR A 550 -9.32 -30.92 14.26
CA TYR A 550 -10.06 -29.91 13.52
C TYR A 550 -9.16 -29.22 12.49
N SER A 551 -9.77 -28.53 11.54
CA SER A 551 -9.08 -27.64 10.61
C SER A 551 -9.71 -26.27 10.72
N LEU A 552 -8.89 -25.22 10.83
CA LEU A 552 -9.34 -23.83 10.82
C LEU A 552 -10.28 -23.53 9.63
N TYR A 553 -10.14 -24.29 8.54
CA TYR A 553 -10.85 -24.10 7.28
C TYR A 553 -11.99 -25.11 7.05
N ASN A 554 -12.23 -26.04 8.00
CA ASN A 554 -13.12 -27.20 7.85
C ASN A 554 -12.84 -28.09 6.62
N ASP A 555 -11.75 -27.84 5.88
CA ASP A 555 -11.28 -28.61 4.73
C ASP A 555 -12.40 -29.03 3.75
N ARG A 556 -13.40 -28.15 3.56
CA ARG A 556 -14.67 -28.47 2.86
C ARG A 556 -14.50 -28.90 1.40
N LEU A 557 -13.37 -28.54 0.77
CA LEU A 557 -13.08 -28.87 -0.62
C LEU A 557 -12.32 -30.20 -0.79
N ASP A 558 -11.73 -30.75 0.27
CA ASP A 558 -10.92 -31.97 0.22
C ASP A 558 -11.26 -32.97 1.32
N ILE A 559 -10.61 -32.93 2.48
CA ILE A 559 -10.78 -33.93 3.55
C ILE A 559 -12.20 -33.85 4.10
N GLY A 560 -12.69 -32.64 4.36
CA GLY A 560 -14.04 -32.39 4.87
C GLY A 560 -15.17 -32.78 3.90
N LYS A 561 -14.85 -33.03 2.63
CA LYS A 561 -15.83 -33.40 1.59
C LYS A 561 -16.22 -34.88 1.59
N TYR A 562 -15.29 -35.79 1.96
CA TYR A 562 -15.49 -37.23 1.80
C TYR A 562 -15.48 -37.92 3.16
N GLU A 563 -16.60 -38.54 3.55
CA GLU A 563 -16.75 -39.17 4.87
C GLU A 563 -15.66 -40.20 5.18
N SER A 564 -15.29 -41.04 4.22
CA SER A 564 -14.21 -42.01 4.38
C SER A 564 -12.84 -41.37 4.67
N LEU A 565 -12.58 -40.17 4.14
CA LEU A 565 -11.37 -39.41 4.46
C LEU A 565 -11.48 -38.72 5.82
N ARG A 566 -12.66 -38.19 6.16
CA ARG A 566 -12.92 -37.57 7.48
C ARG A 566 -12.66 -38.56 8.59
N GLU A 567 -13.27 -39.74 8.50
CA GLU A 567 -13.12 -40.80 9.49
C GLU A 567 -11.66 -41.29 9.59
N PHE A 568 -11.03 -41.55 8.44
CA PHE A 568 -9.65 -42.04 8.40
C PHE A 568 -8.64 -41.05 8.98
N VAL A 569 -8.82 -39.75 8.76
CA VAL A 569 -7.94 -38.68 9.27
C VAL A 569 -8.32 -38.25 10.69
N GLY A 570 -9.52 -38.61 11.18
CA GLY A 570 -10.07 -38.12 12.45
C GLY A 570 -10.54 -36.67 12.39
N HIS A 571 -11.01 -36.19 11.23
CA HIS A 571 -11.46 -34.82 11.07
C HIS A 571 -12.84 -34.59 11.69
N LYS A 572 -12.96 -33.55 12.51
CA LYS A 572 -14.23 -32.98 12.98
C LYS A 572 -14.40 -31.57 12.41
N ASP A 573 -15.65 -31.21 12.11
CA ASP A 573 -16.00 -29.84 11.75
C ASP A 573 -16.06 -28.97 13.00
N GLY A 574 -15.57 -27.75 12.86
CA GLY A 574 -15.79 -26.70 13.84
C GLY A 574 -17.04 -25.89 13.55
N GLU A 575 -17.71 -25.44 14.62
CA GLU A 575 -18.89 -24.56 14.57
C GLU A 575 -18.53 -23.08 14.37
N TRP A 576 -17.43 -22.77 13.66
CA TRP A 576 -17.01 -21.41 13.35
C TRP A 576 -17.41 -20.97 11.93
N GLU A 577 -17.91 -19.75 11.78
CA GLU A 577 -18.26 -19.15 10.49
C GLU A 577 -16.99 -18.89 9.65
N CYS A 578 -16.84 -19.63 8.55
CA CYS A 578 -15.89 -19.29 7.48
C CYS A 578 -16.56 -18.28 6.55
N ILE A 579 -16.07 -17.03 6.54
CA ILE A 579 -16.58 -15.98 5.65
C ILE A 579 -16.04 -16.21 4.23
N ASN A 580 -16.97 -16.39 3.27
CA ASN A 580 -16.85 -16.45 1.80
C ASN A 580 -15.90 -17.49 1.14
N GLU A 581 -16.49 -18.29 0.24
CA GLU A 581 -15.83 -19.35 -0.55
C GLU A 581 -14.86 -18.83 -1.64
N GLU A 582 -14.84 -17.52 -1.90
CA GLU A 582 -14.08 -16.90 -3.00
C GLU A 582 -12.82 -16.14 -2.56
N TYR A 583 -12.72 -15.79 -1.27
CA TYR A 583 -11.53 -15.17 -0.67
C TYR A 583 -11.33 -15.80 0.70
N TYR A 584 -10.34 -16.68 0.83
CA TYR A 584 -10.01 -17.35 2.09
C TYR A 584 -9.61 -16.33 3.17
N GLN A 585 -10.61 -15.82 3.89
CA GLN A 585 -10.48 -14.98 5.07
C GLN A 585 -10.24 -15.84 6.32
N TYR A 586 -9.53 -15.27 7.30
CA TYR A 586 -9.34 -15.88 8.62
C TYR A 586 -10.71 -16.00 9.33
N PRO A 587 -11.09 -17.15 9.92
CA PRO A 587 -12.36 -17.28 10.63
C PRO A 587 -12.39 -16.42 11.91
N LYS A 588 -13.59 -15.97 12.29
CA LYS A 588 -13.85 -15.37 13.61
C LYS A 588 -13.51 -16.41 14.68
N TYR A 589 -12.49 -16.14 15.51
CA TYR A 589 -11.96 -17.06 16.52
C TYR A 589 -11.83 -16.30 17.85
N PRO A 590 -12.92 -16.23 18.64
CA PRO A 590 -12.83 -16.73 20.03
C PRO A 590 -14.09 -17.43 20.59
N GLU A 591 -15.31 -17.10 20.18
CA GLU A 591 -16.54 -17.60 20.87
C GLU A 591 -16.84 -19.08 20.62
N ALA A 592 -16.45 -19.64 19.47
CA ALA A 592 -16.71 -21.03 19.12
C ALA A 592 -15.79 -22.05 19.80
N MET A 593 -14.67 -21.60 20.42
CA MET A 593 -13.70 -22.49 21.06
C MET A 593 -14.06 -22.87 22.49
N GLU A 594 -14.91 -22.09 23.17
CA GLU A 594 -15.39 -22.38 24.53
C GLU A 594 -16.20 -23.68 24.62
N ASN A 595 -16.72 -24.18 23.49
CA ASN A 595 -17.51 -25.41 23.40
C ASN A 595 -16.68 -26.67 23.09
N LEU A 596 -15.34 -26.57 22.99
CA LEU A 596 -14.50 -27.72 22.68
C LEU A 596 -14.35 -28.63 23.92
N PRO A 597 -14.27 -29.97 23.74
CA PRO A 597 -14.22 -30.89 24.87
C PRO A 597 -12.99 -30.67 25.75
N SER A 598 -13.18 -30.45 27.05
CA SER A 598 -12.11 -30.16 28.03
C SER A 598 -11.36 -31.38 28.57
N SER A 599 -11.72 -32.60 28.13
CA SER A 599 -11.14 -33.85 28.66
C SER A 599 -9.83 -34.29 28.02
N HIS A 600 -9.49 -33.77 26.83
CA HIS A 600 -8.30 -34.14 26.05
C HIS A 600 -7.80 -32.93 25.24
N PRO A 601 -6.52 -32.89 24.85
CA PRO A 601 -6.01 -31.80 24.03
C PRO A 601 -6.67 -31.81 22.64
N THR A 602 -7.14 -30.64 22.23
CA THR A 602 -7.78 -30.42 20.93
C THR A 602 -6.75 -29.98 19.91
N ILE A 603 -6.59 -30.77 18.83
CA ILE A 603 -5.65 -30.47 17.75
C ILE A 603 -6.35 -29.63 16.68
N ILE A 604 -5.78 -28.46 16.32
CA ILE A 604 -6.33 -27.59 15.28
C ILE A 604 -5.28 -27.31 14.20
N LYS A 605 -5.59 -27.68 12.96
CA LYS A 605 -4.72 -27.46 11.80
C LYS A 605 -4.83 -26.04 11.24
N THR A 606 -3.69 -25.45 10.87
CA THR A 606 -3.60 -24.19 10.11
C THR A 606 -2.50 -24.23 9.04
N HIS A 607 -2.68 -23.43 7.99
CA HIS A 607 -1.66 -23.09 6.98
C HIS A 607 -1.29 -21.60 6.99
N SER A 608 -1.83 -20.81 7.92
CA SER A 608 -1.47 -19.39 8.02
C SER A 608 -0.02 -19.24 8.44
N GLN A 609 0.60 -18.12 8.03
CA GLN A 609 1.82 -17.66 8.69
C GLN A 609 1.55 -17.41 10.19
N PHE A 610 2.64 -17.29 10.95
CA PHE A 610 2.53 -16.95 12.35
C PHE A 610 1.89 -15.56 12.50
N GLY A 611 0.85 -15.48 13.31
CA GLY A 611 0.28 -14.24 13.81
C GLY A 611 0.32 -14.19 15.34
N PRO A 612 0.11 -13.00 15.94
CA PRO A 612 0.23 -12.77 17.39
C PRO A 612 -0.58 -13.73 18.26
N PHE A 613 -1.71 -14.22 17.74
CA PHE A 613 -2.55 -15.22 18.39
C PHE A 613 -1.79 -16.51 18.77
N TYR A 614 -0.74 -16.89 18.04
CA TYR A 614 0.02 -18.12 18.34
C TYR A 614 1.18 -17.91 19.33
N THR A 615 1.43 -16.68 19.81
CA THR A 615 2.63 -16.33 20.62
C THR A 615 2.80 -17.19 21.87
N HIS A 616 1.70 -17.50 22.53
CA HIS A 616 1.69 -18.33 23.74
C HIS A 616 1.04 -19.70 23.51
N ALA A 617 0.71 -20.03 22.26
CA ALA A 617 0.07 -21.28 21.92
C ALA A 617 1.07 -22.45 21.94
N LYS A 618 0.59 -23.65 22.27
CA LYS A 618 1.35 -24.89 22.12
C LYS A 618 1.26 -25.34 20.66
N VAL A 619 2.39 -25.37 19.96
CA VAL A 619 2.44 -25.54 18.50
C VAL A 619 3.26 -26.77 18.12
N ILE A 620 2.74 -27.59 17.23
CA ILE A 620 3.50 -28.59 16.47
C ILE A 620 3.62 -28.07 15.05
N TYR A 621 4.85 -27.77 14.62
CA TYR A 621 5.14 -27.28 13.28
C TYR A 621 5.73 -28.39 12.42
N VAL A 622 5.05 -28.75 11.33
CA VAL A 622 5.53 -29.74 10.37
C VAL A 622 6.22 -29.05 9.20
N VAL A 623 7.53 -29.27 9.09
CA VAL A 623 8.35 -28.79 7.97
C VAL A 623 8.67 -29.93 7.01
N ARG A 624 8.86 -29.60 5.74
CA ARG A 624 9.24 -30.55 4.69
C ARG A 624 10.18 -29.86 3.71
N ASP A 625 11.05 -30.61 3.04
CA ASP A 625 11.90 -30.08 1.97
C ASP A 625 11.07 -29.21 1.01
N PRO A 626 11.47 -27.94 0.76
CA PRO A 626 10.69 -27.00 -0.05
C PRO A 626 10.43 -27.54 -1.46
N ARG A 627 11.38 -28.29 -2.03
CA ARG A 627 11.23 -28.89 -3.36
C ARG A 627 10.10 -29.93 -3.35
N ALA A 628 10.03 -30.74 -2.31
CA ALA A 628 8.97 -31.74 -2.14
C ALA A 628 7.61 -31.08 -1.85
N ALA A 629 7.57 -30.08 -0.95
CA ALA A 629 6.36 -29.36 -0.57
C ALA A 629 5.76 -28.61 -1.77
N ILE A 630 6.56 -27.80 -2.47
CA ILE A 630 6.13 -27.03 -3.65
C ILE A 630 5.72 -27.97 -4.79
N SER A 631 6.48 -29.04 -5.05
CA SER A 631 6.09 -30.06 -6.05
C SER A 631 4.72 -30.68 -5.76
N SER A 632 4.46 -30.98 -4.48
CA SER A 632 3.16 -31.48 -4.06
C SER A 632 2.07 -30.41 -4.14
N ALA A 633 2.37 -29.14 -3.85
CA ALA A 633 1.41 -28.03 -3.91
C ALA A 633 1.01 -27.72 -5.35
N VAL A 634 1.96 -27.65 -6.28
CA VAL A 634 1.70 -27.50 -7.72
C VAL A 634 0.82 -28.64 -8.24
N SER A 635 1.12 -29.88 -7.84
CA SER A 635 0.33 -31.05 -8.25
C SER A 635 -1.09 -31.00 -7.68
N TYR A 636 -1.25 -30.60 -6.42
CA TYR A 636 -2.55 -30.44 -5.78
C TYR A 636 -3.38 -29.35 -6.47
N ARG A 637 -2.79 -28.17 -6.73
CA ARG A 637 -3.48 -27.08 -7.43
C ARG A 637 -3.90 -27.50 -8.83
N LYS A 638 -3.01 -28.13 -9.60
CA LYS A 638 -3.33 -28.65 -10.93
C LYS A 638 -4.49 -29.66 -10.92
N GLN A 639 -4.67 -30.40 -9.84
CA GLN A 639 -5.70 -31.44 -9.78
C GLN A 639 -7.04 -30.93 -9.21
N PHE A 640 -7.01 -30.06 -8.20
CA PHE A 640 -8.20 -29.75 -7.41
C PHE A 640 -8.68 -28.30 -7.50
N THR A 641 -7.78 -27.33 -7.69
CA THR A 641 -8.17 -25.89 -7.60
C THR A 641 -7.96 -25.11 -8.89
N HIS A 642 -6.99 -25.48 -9.72
CA HIS A 642 -6.60 -24.77 -10.94
C HIS A 642 -6.29 -25.77 -12.07
N PRO A 643 -7.24 -26.61 -12.51
CA PRO A 643 -7.00 -27.64 -13.52
C PRO A 643 -6.65 -27.09 -14.91
N HIS A 644 -6.99 -25.83 -15.19
CA HIS A 644 -6.72 -25.16 -16.46
C HIS A 644 -5.27 -24.67 -16.59
N LYS A 645 -4.56 -24.36 -15.49
CA LYS A 645 -3.16 -23.86 -15.55
C LYS A 645 -2.16 -24.98 -15.77
N SER A 646 -1.05 -24.73 -16.46
CA SER A 646 0.07 -25.65 -16.57
C SER A 646 0.85 -25.77 -15.24
N ARG A 647 1.67 -26.82 -15.10
CA ARG A 647 2.51 -27.00 -13.91
C ARG A 647 3.58 -25.91 -13.79
N ASP A 648 4.10 -25.45 -14.92
CA ASP A 648 5.14 -24.41 -14.96
C ASP A 648 4.58 -23.04 -14.59
N GLU A 649 3.37 -22.69 -15.05
CA GLU A 649 2.68 -21.46 -14.62
C GLU A 649 2.43 -21.45 -13.11
N LEU A 650 1.93 -22.55 -12.56
CA LEU A 650 1.68 -22.68 -11.12
C LEU A 650 2.99 -22.58 -10.31
N LEU A 651 4.08 -23.16 -10.81
CA LEU A 651 5.39 -23.06 -10.17
C LEU A 651 5.92 -21.62 -10.21
N GLU A 652 5.84 -20.95 -11.36
CA GLU A 652 6.26 -19.55 -11.49
C GLU A 652 5.42 -18.61 -10.60
N GLU A 653 4.12 -18.88 -10.42
CA GLU A 653 3.28 -18.16 -9.45
C GLU A 653 3.78 -18.35 -8.02
N PHE A 654 4.06 -19.59 -7.60
CA PHE A 654 4.65 -19.89 -6.29
C PHE A 654 5.99 -19.18 -6.08
N LEU A 655 6.87 -19.19 -7.09
CA LEU A 655 8.19 -18.56 -6.99
C LEU A 655 8.09 -17.03 -6.92
N LYS A 656 7.17 -16.41 -7.67
CA LYS A 656 7.02 -14.95 -7.68
C LYS A 656 6.25 -14.43 -6.48
N ARG A 657 5.09 -15.00 -6.18
CA ARG A 657 4.11 -14.45 -5.21
C ARG A 657 3.99 -15.25 -3.92
N GLY A 658 4.48 -16.49 -3.89
CA GLY A 658 4.28 -17.40 -2.77
C GLY A 658 2.93 -18.09 -2.84
N ASP A 659 2.59 -18.87 -1.81
CA ASP A 659 1.23 -19.34 -1.62
C ASP A 659 0.31 -18.18 -1.23
N LEU A 660 -0.91 -18.14 -1.79
CA LEU A 660 -1.88 -17.07 -1.51
C LEU A 660 -2.20 -16.89 -0.01
N GLN A 661 -2.17 -17.96 0.79
CA GLN A 661 -2.45 -17.90 2.24
C GLN A 661 -1.18 -17.91 3.09
N SER A 662 -0.18 -18.67 2.65
CA SER A 662 1.00 -18.98 3.47
C SER A 662 2.23 -18.15 3.11
N GLY A 663 2.18 -17.33 2.05
CA GLY A 663 3.34 -16.60 1.54
C GLY A 663 4.41 -17.54 0.97
N HIS A 664 5.66 -17.09 0.90
CA HIS A 664 6.77 -17.96 0.49
C HIS A 664 7.10 -18.99 1.58
N TRP A 665 7.67 -20.13 1.19
CA TRP A 665 7.92 -21.26 2.09
C TRP A 665 8.89 -20.91 3.22
N ASP A 666 9.93 -20.16 2.91
CA ASP A 666 10.96 -19.67 3.83
C ASP A 666 10.41 -18.61 4.77
N ASP A 667 9.59 -17.68 4.29
CA ASP A 667 8.88 -16.70 5.13
C ASP A 667 7.90 -17.41 6.08
N HIS A 668 7.20 -18.43 5.58
CA HIS A 668 6.30 -19.25 6.39
C HIS A 668 7.06 -20.03 7.47
N TYR A 669 8.22 -20.59 7.16
CA TYR A 669 9.04 -21.25 8.20
C TYR A 669 9.56 -20.24 9.22
N THR A 670 10.15 -19.15 8.74
CA THR A 670 10.79 -18.11 9.56
C THR A 670 9.79 -17.48 10.51
N SER A 671 8.61 -17.09 10.02
CA SER A 671 7.55 -16.51 10.85
C SER A 671 7.15 -17.40 12.03
N TRP A 672 7.03 -18.72 11.86
CA TRP A 672 6.70 -19.61 12.96
C TRP A 672 7.85 -19.83 13.93
N ILE A 673 9.07 -20.04 13.42
CA ILE A 673 10.21 -20.40 14.27
C ILE A 673 10.73 -19.20 15.08
N GLU A 674 10.69 -17.99 14.53
CA GLU A 674 11.21 -16.81 15.22
C GLU A 674 10.25 -16.26 16.29
N ASN A 675 8.96 -16.55 16.17
CA ASN A 675 7.94 -15.91 17.00
C ASN A 675 7.23 -16.86 17.98
N SER A 676 7.30 -18.18 17.79
CA SER A 676 6.64 -19.13 18.69
C SER A 676 7.48 -19.40 19.94
N LYS A 677 6.88 -19.22 21.14
CA LYS A 677 7.55 -19.55 22.42
C LYS A 677 7.47 -21.02 22.81
N ASN A 678 6.45 -21.74 22.33
CA ASN A 678 6.20 -23.14 22.68
C ASN A 678 5.94 -23.99 21.43
N ILE A 679 7.01 -24.38 20.75
CA ILE A 679 6.95 -25.02 19.42
C ILE A 679 7.76 -26.31 19.36
N LEU A 680 7.14 -27.39 18.89
CA LEU A 680 7.80 -28.63 18.49
C LEU A 680 7.91 -28.69 16.97
N ILE A 681 9.12 -28.66 16.44
CA ILE A 681 9.38 -28.78 15.00
C ILE A 681 9.59 -30.25 14.62
N ILE A 682 8.78 -30.75 13.68
CA ILE A 682 8.91 -32.11 13.13
C ILE A 682 9.17 -32.01 11.62
N LYS A 683 10.21 -32.69 11.13
CA LYS A 683 10.39 -32.85 9.68
C LYS A 683 9.55 -34.01 9.17
N PHE A 684 8.96 -33.84 8.00
CA PHE A 684 8.22 -34.90 7.31
C PHE A 684 9.10 -36.13 7.05
N GLU A 685 10.37 -35.90 6.73
CA GLU A 685 11.36 -36.93 6.46
C GLU A 685 11.63 -37.77 7.72
N ASP A 686 11.77 -37.14 8.89
CA ASP A 686 11.97 -37.83 10.17
C ASP A 686 10.77 -38.72 10.54
N ILE A 687 9.54 -38.34 10.17
CA ILE A 687 8.34 -39.20 10.37
C ILE A 687 8.49 -40.53 9.61
N LEU A 688 9.13 -40.52 8.44
CA LEU A 688 9.29 -41.71 7.60
C LEU A 688 10.49 -42.57 7.98
N GLU A 689 11.53 -41.96 8.55
CA GLU A 689 12.83 -42.60 8.80
C GLU A 689 13.06 -42.94 10.27
N GLU A 690 12.53 -42.12 11.17
CA GLU A 690 12.78 -42.17 12.62
C GLU A 690 11.46 -42.10 13.41
N PHE A 691 10.44 -42.83 12.94
CA PHE A 691 9.07 -42.72 13.45
C PHE A 691 8.96 -42.87 14.97
N ASP A 692 9.65 -43.85 15.57
CA ASP A 692 9.60 -44.09 17.01
C ASP A 692 10.11 -42.88 17.81
N GLN A 693 11.15 -42.21 17.32
CA GLN A 693 11.73 -41.01 17.95
C GLN A 693 10.79 -39.81 17.80
N VAL A 694 10.20 -39.64 16.61
CA VAL A 694 9.19 -38.60 16.37
C VAL A 694 7.97 -38.82 17.27
N LEU A 695 7.50 -40.06 17.38
CA LEU A 695 6.35 -40.41 18.20
C LEU A 695 6.61 -40.16 19.69
N ALA A 696 7.81 -40.48 20.18
CA ALA A 696 8.22 -40.17 21.56
C ALA A 696 8.24 -38.66 21.83
N ARG A 697 8.81 -37.86 20.92
CA ARG A 697 8.84 -36.39 21.03
C ARG A 697 7.44 -35.78 21.02
N ILE A 698 6.54 -36.29 20.18
CA ILE A 698 5.14 -35.86 20.17
C ILE A 698 4.47 -36.25 21.48
N SER A 699 4.66 -37.48 21.96
CA SER A 699 4.09 -37.99 23.22
C SER A 699 4.50 -37.13 24.42
N GLU A 700 5.78 -36.81 24.53
CA GLU A 700 6.33 -35.93 25.56
C GLU A 700 5.73 -34.53 25.43
N PHE A 701 5.72 -33.98 24.21
CA PHE A 701 5.22 -32.63 24.00
C PHE A 701 3.73 -32.50 24.29
N ILE A 702 2.88 -33.46 23.88
CA ILE A 702 1.43 -33.38 24.13
C ILE A 702 0.99 -34.02 25.45
N GLU A 703 1.93 -34.63 26.19
CA GLU A 703 1.71 -35.30 27.48
C GLU A 703 0.70 -36.46 27.41
N ILE A 704 0.69 -37.20 26.28
CA ILE A 704 -0.17 -38.38 26.07
C ILE A 704 0.65 -39.54 25.56
N SER A 705 0.50 -40.71 26.18
CA SER A 705 1.14 -41.93 25.70
C SER A 705 0.49 -42.44 24.41
N PRO A 706 1.28 -42.86 23.41
CA PRO A 706 0.74 -43.44 22.19
C PRO A 706 0.04 -44.78 22.49
N LYS A 707 -1.15 -44.96 21.92
CA LYS A 707 -1.92 -46.22 21.90
C LYS A 707 -1.36 -47.21 20.88
N ARG A 708 -0.63 -46.73 19.88
CA ARG A 708 -0.02 -47.54 18.82
C ARG A 708 1.36 -46.99 18.46
N MET A 709 2.34 -47.88 18.33
CA MET A 709 3.74 -47.51 18.06
C MET A 709 4.12 -47.53 16.58
N THR A 710 3.29 -48.09 15.70
CA THR A 710 3.62 -48.22 14.26
C THR A 710 2.98 -47.12 13.43
N LEU A 711 3.68 -46.63 12.42
CA LEU A 711 3.12 -45.75 11.40
C LEU A 711 2.13 -46.51 10.50
N THR A 712 1.01 -45.88 10.15
CA THR A 712 0.05 -46.46 9.19
C THR A 712 0.69 -46.60 7.80
N ASP A 713 0.58 -47.79 7.19
CA ASP A 713 1.11 -48.06 5.85
C ASP A 713 0.46 -47.14 4.81
N PHE A 714 1.28 -46.49 3.97
CA PHE A 714 0.86 -45.60 2.90
C PHE A 714 -0.12 -46.26 1.92
N ASN A 715 -0.06 -47.59 1.72
CA ASN A 715 -1.05 -48.28 0.89
C ASN A 715 -2.48 -48.17 1.43
N GLN A 716 -2.65 -48.05 2.75
CA GLN A 716 -3.96 -47.84 3.35
C GLN A 716 -4.52 -46.46 2.99
N TYR A 717 -3.68 -45.44 3.00
CA TYR A 717 -4.05 -44.10 2.52
C TYR A 717 -4.51 -44.17 1.05
N LYS A 718 -3.75 -44.86 0.18
CA LYS A 718 -4.10 -45.03 -1.23
C LYS A 718 -5.43 -45.77 -1.43
N LYS A 719 -5.78 -46.72 -0.56
CA LYS A 719 -7.09 -47.40 -0.59
C LYS A 719 -8.24 -46.46 -0.25
N VAL A 720 -8.04 -45.55 0.72
CA VAL A 720 -9.08 -44.58 1.14
C VAL A 720 -9.33 -43.53 0.06
N ASN A 721 -8.28 -42.92 -0.48
CA ASN A 721 -8.42 -41.99 -1.60
C ASN A 721 -7.16 -41.94 -2.48
N PRO A 722 -7.12 -42.71 -3.59
CA PRO A 722 -5.92 -42.81 -4.43
C PRO A 722 -5.59 -41.51 -5.16
N HIS A 723 -6.58 -40.61 -5.33
CA HIS A 723 -6.44 -39.32 -5.99
C HIS A 723 -5.87 -38.24 -5.06
N PHE A 724 -6.25 -38.23 -3.79
CA PHE A 724 -5.74 -37.30 -2.79
C PHE A 724 -4.33 -37.68 -2.31
N PHE A 725 -4.10 -38.97 -2.07
CA PHE A 725 -2.81 -39.50 -1.64
C PHE A 725 -1.95 -39.88 -2.84
N ARG A 726 -0.94 -39.07 -3.16
CA ARG A 726 -0.16 -39.22 -4.40
C ARG A 726 0.94 -40.29 -4.31
N LYS A 727 2.09 -39.92 -3.74
CA LYS A 727 3.33 -40.72 -3.71
C LYS A 727 3.87 -41.01 -2.30
N GLY A 728 3.66 -40.12 -1.32
CA GLY A 728 4.14 -40.32 0.06
C GLY A 728 5.66 -40.35 0.27
N LYS A 729 6.47 -40.02 -0.74
CA LYS A 729 7.95 -40.13 -0.71
C LYS A 729 8.64 -38.78 -0.50
N LYS A 730 9.83 -38.78 0.13
CA LYS A 730 10.68 -37.59 0.34
C LYS A 730 11.15 -36.93 -0.97
N ASN A 731 11.70 -37.70 -1.90
CA ASN A 731 12.44 -37.16 -3.05
C ASN A 731 11.66 -37.15 -4.38
N SER A 732 10.33 -37.20 -4.34
CA SER A 732 9.51 -37.26 -5.57
C SER A 732 9.62 -36.03 -6.49
N TRP A 733 10.23 -34.95 -6.00
CA TRP A 733 10.50 -33.73 -6.75
C TRP A 733 11.59 -33.89 -7.81
N GLN A 734 12.53 -34.83 -7.64
CA GLN A 734 13.62 -35.09 -8.60
C GLN A 734 13.10 -35.56 -9.96
N GLU A 735 11.99 -36.29 -9.96
CA GLU A 735 11.30 -36.76 -11.19
C GLU A 735 10.37 -35.67 -11.78
N THR A 736 10.15 -34.57 -11.07
CA THR A 736 9.08 -33.61 -11.37
C THR A 736 9.59 -32.26 -11.87
N PHE A 737 10.74 -31.81 -11.37
CA PHE A 737 11.29 -30.49 -11.69
C PHE A 737 12.56 -30.61 -12.55
N THR A 738 12.74 -29.65 -13.45
CA THR A 738 13.99 -29.51 -14.21
C THR A 738 15.12 -29.00 -13.30
N LYS A 739 16.37 -29.14 -13.75
CA LYS A 739 17.53 -28.61 -13.03
C LYS A 739 17.43 -27.10 -12.79
N ASP A 740 16.91 -26.34 -13.75
CA ASP A 740 16.70 -24.89 -13.62
C ASP A 740 15.66 -24.57 -12.53
N GLN A 741 14.53 -25.28 -12.54
CA GLN A 741 13.48 -25.11 -11.53
C GLN A 741 13.96 -25.44 -10.11
N ILE A 742 14.75 -26.52 -9.96
CA ILE A 742 15.38 -26.88 -8.70
C ILE A 742 16.34 -25.77 -8.26
N SER A 743 17.17 -25.24 -9.16
CA SER A 743 18.09 -24.15 -8.88
C SER A 743 17.37 -22.89 -8.38
N LYS A 744 16.24 -22.52 -9.01
CA LYS A 744 15.40 -21.39 -8.59
C LYS A 744 14.82 -21.58 -7.19
N ILE A 745 14.29 -22.76 -6.88
CA ILE A 745 13.75 -23.09 -5.55
C ILE A 745 14.88 -23.02 -4.50
N ASN A 746 16.02 -23.66 -4.78
CA ASN A 746 17.17 -23.68 -3.89
C ASN A 746 17.68 -22.27 -3.59
N LYS A 747 17.86 -21.44 -4.62
CA LYS A 747 18.33 -20.04 -4.47
C LYS A 747 17.39 -19.23 -3.59
N LYS A 748 16.08 -19.44 -3.72
CA LYS A 748 15.08 -18.70 -2.96
C LYS A 748 15.08 -19.11 -1.48
N SER A 749 15.12 -20.40 -1.19
CA SER A 749 15.00 -20.92 0.19
C SER A 749 16.34 -21.30 0.84
N GLU A 750 17.47 -20.85 0.28
CA GLU A 750 18.82 -21.32 0.60
C GLU A 750 19.15 -21.29 2.10
N LYS A 751 18.88 -20.14 2.76
CA LYS A 751 19.22 -19.92 4.17
C LYS A 751 18.50 -20.94 5.08
N VAL A 752 17.19 -21.09 4.88
CA VAL A 752 16.35 -21.99 5.67
C VAL A 752 16.66 -23.45 5.35
N MET A 753 16.93 -23.78 4.08
CA MET A 753 17.34 -25.12 3.66
C MET A 753 18.62 -25.56 4.35
N LYS A 754 19.64 -24.70 4.37
CA LYS A 754 20.90 -24.95 5.10
C LYS A 754 20.66 -25.16 6.59
N LYS A 755 19.84 -24.30 7.23
CA LYS A 755 19.47 -24.43 8.66
C LYS A 755 18.80 -25.76 8.98
N LEU A 756 18.01 -26.29 8.06
CA LEU A 756 17.28 -27.55 8.21
C LEU A 756 18.05 -28.78 7.71
N GLY A 757 19.27 -28.62 7.21
CA GLY A 757 20.10 -29.72 6.69
C GLY A 757 19.62 -30.28 5.35
N TYR A 758 18.89 -29.50 4.55
CA TYR A 758 18.56 -29.86 3.18
C TYR A 758 19.71 -29.48 2.24
N SER A 759 20.26 -30.46 1.52
CA SER A 759 21.33 -30.29 0.52
C SER A 759 20.81 -29.87 -0.84
#